data_AF-A0A0J7Y907-F1
#
_entry.id   AF-A0A0J7Y907-F1
#
_cell.length_a   1.000
_cell.length_b   1.000
_cell.length_c   1.000
_cell.angle_alpha   90.00
_cell.angle_beta   90.00
_cell.angle_gamma   90.00
#
_symmetry.space_group_name_H-M   'P 1'
#
loop_
_entity.id
_entity.type
_entity.pdbx_description
1 polymer ?
#
loop_
_entity_poly.entity_id
_entity_poly.type
_entity_poly.pdbx_seq_one_letter_code
_entity_poly.pdbx_strand_id
1 'polypeptide(L)'
;MSCRSPRRSLLLAATCLAVPLGGGAAAAQDAPPTSASITAPETVVGGKVGADYFLANYTKISSWLTKVAAESDRIKVVSIGKTEEGREQYMAIVSSPDNIRNLETYRRIAQQLALARGLDDAAAHKLAAQGKAMIWMDAGLHASEIVNAQSHVQIIHEMLTRNDPETLRLLGDDIMLFVFANPDGLELVADWYMSNPRKLSTDSIPVLYQKYIGHDNNRDSFASTQAETTNMNRAGYREWFPQILYNQHQTGPLGAVVFIPPFRDPYNFNNEPLVINQTDVVGEMMHARLVAQGKGGSVMRSGAPYSTWFNGGIRTIGYFHNQIGILTEIIGNPTPMKIPLVPDNQLPRQDEVLPIAPQDWHFQQSLDYVKEMDRAILDYASRYRETIQYNRYIMGRNQIAKGSQDSWIVTPKRIEAVKDEARKLPPPGKDELAGGWGNEKVVPAALYKTVLNAPEKRAPRAYIIPADTQADLPTTVRFLNALIKTGIEVQQAPAAFSFAGKTYPAGSYVVRSDQAFRPHVLDMFEPQDHPQDFAYEGGPPIKPYDVTGYTLALQMNVAFDRVLDAPPPAFPLIPDVIAAPPAGRIVGSGKAGYVVDHAVNNSYTLSNRLLKAGLPVFWLKAATPVDGRTLAPGALWVPASARADAIVAAAVGPLGFDAHALAARPVGEAVALKPVKIGLVDVYGGSMASGWTRWIFEQYEFPYELVYPQALDKGALRSKYDVLIFQSDVLGREDGFSRDQPAAADIPAAYSKMLGRITEAKTLPQVAAFAKDGGTVIAVGNASRMGEALGLPVSNLLAPDGPDGKPVRVPSTKYYVPGSVLSAKVDSSDPLAFGVAPTVNLFYNNNPVFRLDGPSVRKVSWFDKDDALVSGWAWGQKMLNGGAGIVEGSLGKGRVFLMGPEVTQRGQPFATFKFLFNGVLLSGSDAAPAAPAD
;
A
#
# COMPACT_ATOMS: atom_id res chain seq x y z
N MET A 1 -36.80 53.63 -71.59
CA MET A 1 -35.84 53.18 -72.60
C MET A 1 -35.32 51.82 -72.15
N SER A 2 -35.97 50.70 -72.51
CA SER A 2 -35.76 49.90 -73.74
C SER A 2 -34.31 49.39 -73.80
N CYS A 3 -33.95 48.10 -73.86
CA CYS A 3 -34.61 47.00 -74.57
C CYS A 3 -34.00 45.62 -74.17
N ARG A 4 -34.88 44.62 -74.01
CA ARG A 4 -34.86 43.23 -74.54
C ARG A 4 -33.66 42.25 -74.32
N SER A 5 -34.01 41.14 -73.65
CA SER A 5 -33.63 39.72 -73.87
C SER A 5 -34.09 39.24 -75.29
N PRO A 6 -33.64 38.11 -75.94
CA PRO A 6 -33.43 36.79 -75.31
C PRO A 6 -32.50 35.69 -75.93
N ARG A 7 -32.41 34.58 -75.15
CA ARG A 7 -32.32 33.13 -75.50
C ARG A 7 -30.99 32.42 -75.87
N ARG A 8 -30.62 31.51 -74.95
CA ARG A 8 -30.33 30.04 -75.05
C ARG A 8 -29.35 29.52 -76.11
N SER A 9 -28.30 28.80 -75.68
CA SER A 9 -28.23 27.32 -75.71
C SER A 9 -26.92 26.77 -75.10
N LEU A 10 -27.03 25.57 -74.50
CA LEU A 10 -26.02 24.77 -73.81
C LEU A 10 -24.82 24.36 -74.68
N LEU A 11 -23.64 24.18 -74.05
CA LEU A 11 -22.90 22.91 -74.10
C LEU A 11 -21.77 22.84 -73.04
N LEU A 12 -21.73 21.68 -72.37
CA LEU A 12 -20.77 21.22 -71.37
C LEU A 12 -19.32 21.16 -71.90
N ALA A 13 -18.35 21.50 -71.04
CA ALA A 13 -17.14 20.68 -70.83
C ALA A 13 -16.45 21.12 -69.53
N ALA A 14 -16.44 20.21 -68.54
CA ALA A 14 -15.74 20.35 -67.28
C ALA A 14 -14.27 19.92 -67.45
N THR A 15 -13.34 20.71 -66.90
CA THR A 15 -11.98 20.22 -66.55
C THR A 15 -11.49 21.00 -65.33
N CYS A 16 -11.88 20.54 -64.14
CA CYS A 16 -11.27 20.97 -62.89
C CYS A 16 -10.13 19.99 -62.58
N LEU A 17 -8.88 20.47 -62.63
CA LEU A 17 -7.74 19.79 -62.02
C LEU A 17 -7.90 19.86 -60.49
N ALA A 18 -8.29 18.74 -59.88
CA ALA A 18 -8.17 18.54 -58.45
C ALA A 18 -6.85 17.81 -58.17
N VAL A 19 -5.95 18.48 -57.46
CA VAL A 19 -4.77 17.89 -56.82
C VAL A 19 -5.26 17.14 -55.57
N PRO A 20 -4.96 15.84 -55.38
CA PRO A 20 -5.27 15.20 -54.12
C PRO A 20 -4.18 15.58 -53.12
N LEU A 21 -4.51 16.50 -52.22
CA LEU A 21 -3.84 16.61 -50.92
C LEU A 21 -4.18 15.32 -50.16
N GLY A 22 -3.22 14.40 -50.09
CA GLY A 22 -3.25 13.24 -49.20
C GLY A 22 -3.14 13.68 -47.74
N GLY A 23 -4.22 14.22 -47.20
CA GLY A 23 -4.43 14.34 -45.76
C GLY A 23 -4.84 12.99 -45.22
N GLY A 24 -3.90 12.26 -44.62
CA GLY A 24 -4.20 11.08 -43.83
C GLY A 24 -4.92 11.49 -42.55
N ALA A 25 -6.22 11.76 -42.64
CA ALA A 25 -7.10 11.63 -41.49
C ALA A 25 -7.15 10.14 -41.17
N ALA A 26 -6.58 9.73 -40.04
CA ALA A 26 -6.75 8.39 -39.52
C ALA A 26 -8.24 8.18 -39.22
N ALA A 27 -8.99 7.63 -40.18
CA ALA A 27 -10.34 7.16 -39.93
C ALA A 27 -10.27 6.15 -38.79
N ALA A 28 -11.12 6.31 -37.76
CA ALA A 28 -11.33 5.29 -36.75
C ALA A 28 -11.59 3.96 -37.49
N GLN A 29 -10.74 2.96 -37.25
CA GLN A 29 -10.95 1.63 -37.81
C GLN A 29 -11.93 0.92 -36.89
N ASP A 30 -13.21 0.99 -37.24
CA ASP A 30 -14.24 0.21 -36.55
C ASP A 30 -13.87 -1.27 -36.62
N ALA A 31 -13.92 -1.96 -35.49
CA ALA A 31 -13.71 -3.40 -35.45
C ALA A 31 -14.78 -4.10 -36.31
N PRO A 32 -14.46 -5.23 -36.98
CA PRO A 32 -15.47 -5.99 -37.69
C PRO A 32 -16.48 -6.61 -36.71
N PRO A 33 -17.75 -6.79 -37.13
CA PRO A 33 -18.74 -7.49 -36.34
C PRO A 33 -18.36 -8.96 -36.11
N THR A 34 -18.69 -9.51 -34.94
CA THR A 34 -18.50 -10.93 -34.65
C THR A 34 -19.61 -11.75 -35.33
N SER A 35 -19.24 -12.89 -35.92
CA SER A 35 -20.18 -13.88 -36.45
C SER A 35 -20.23 -15.16 -35.59
N ALA A 36 -19.46 -15.22 -34.49
CA ALA A 36 -19.36 -16.40 -33.64
C ALA A 36 -20.46 -16.45 -32.58
N SER A 37 -21.00 -17.65 -32.34
CA SER A 37 -21.90 -17.90 -31.21
C SER A 37 -21.07 -18.01 -29.93
N ILE A 38 -21.05 -16.95 -29.12
CA ILE A 38 -20.33 -16.93 -27.85
C ILE A 38 -21.20 -17.50 -26.74
N THR A 39 -20.63 -18.39 -25.93
CA THR A 39 -21.35 -18.99 -24.80
C THR A 39 -21.71 -17.96 -23.74
N ALA A 40 -23.02 -17.86 -23.45
CA ALA A 40 -23.54 -16.98 -22.40
C ALA A 40 -23.07 -17.43 -21.00
N PRO A 41 -22.66 -16.50 -20.11
CA PRO A 41 -22.12 -16.82 -18.79
C PRO A 41 -22.99 -17.76 -17.95
N GLU A 42 -24.31 -17.54 -17.96
CA GLU A 42 -25.28 -18.30 -17.15
C GLU A 42 -25.26 -19.81 -17.42
N THR A 43 -24.86 -20.22 -18.63
CA THR A 43 -24.75 -21.64 -19.01
C THR A 43 -23.60 -22.37 -18.30
N VAL A 44 -22.60 -21.62 -17.81
CA VAL A 44 -21.43 -22.15 -17.10
C VAL A 44 -21.51 -21.84 -15.61
N VAL A 45 -21.90 -20.61 -15.24
CA VAL A 45 -21.92 -20.21 -13.82
C VAL A 45 -23.15 -20.74 -13.06
N GLY A 46 -24.18 -21.19 -13.78
CA GLY A 46 -25.37 -21.84 -13.22
C GLY A 46 -26.45 -20.91 -12.70
N GLY A 47 -26.42 -19.63 -13.10
CA GLY A 47 -27.42 -18.62 -12.77
C GLY A 47 -27.16 -17.32 -13.52
N LYS A 48 -28.15 -16.42 -13.52
CA LYS A 48 -28.03 -15.12 -14.18
C LYS A 48 -27.15 -14.20 -13.32
N VAL A 49 -25.97 -13.85 -13.80
CA VAL A 49 -25.10 -12.85 -13.16
C VAL A 49 -25.86 -11.54 -13.03
N GLY A 50 -25.88 -10.95 -11.84
CA GLY A 50 -26.65 -9.73 -11.54
C GLY A 50 -28.09 -9.96 -11.05
N ALA A 51 -28.58 -11.21 -11.06
CA ALA A 51 -29.83 -11.52 -10.40
C ALA A 51 -29.68 -11.42 -8.87
N ASP A 52 -30.74 -10.96 -8.20
CA ASP A 52 -30.81 -10.96 -6.75
C ASP A 52 -30.59 -12.39 -6.21
N TYR A 53 -29.94 -12.48 -5.06
CA TYR A 53 -29.66 -13.73 -4.35
C TYR A 53 -28.76 -14.73 -5.09
N PHE A 54 -27.99 -14.28 -6.09
CA PHE A 54 -27.05 -15.10 -6.83
C PHE A 54 -25.67 -14.46 -6.96
N LEU A 55 -24.62 -15.24 -6.66
CA LEU A 55 -23.22 -14.89 -6.90
C LEU A 55 -22.47 -16.02 -7.61
N ALA A 56 -21.73 -15.67 -8.67
CA ALA A 56 -20.79 -16.60 -9.30
C ALA A 56 -19.43 -16.54 -8.58
N ASN A 57 -18.90 -17.71 -8.23
CA ASN A 57 -17.56 -17.85 -7.65
C ASN A 57 -16.46 -17.83 -8.72
N TYR A 58 -15.20 -17.72 -8.29
CA TYR A 58 -14.06 -17.57 -9.19
C TYR A 58 -13.84 -18.79 -10.09
N THR A 59 -14.00 -20.00 -9.56
CA THR A 59 -13.84 -21.25 -10.32
C THR A 59 -14.79 -21.29 -11.53
N LYS A 60 -16.05 -20.89 -11.34
CA LYS A 60 -17.04 -20.84 -12.42
C LYS A 60 -16.75 -19.71 -13.41
N ILE A 61 -16.38 -18.52 -12.91
CA ILE A 61 -16.03 -17.36 -13.76
C ILE A 61 -14.83 -17.69 -14.64
N SER A 62 -13.76 -18.24 -14.06
CA SER A 62 -12.54 -18.61 -14.79
C SER A 62 -12.77 -19.75 -15.79
N SER A 63 -13.65 -20.70 -15.48
CA SER A 63 -14.08 -21.74 -16.42
C SER A 63 -14.82 -21.13 -17.63
N TRP A 64 -15.70 -20.16 -17.39
CA TRP A 64 -16.38 -19.43 -18.47
C TRP A 64 -15.39 -18.63 -19.32
N LEU A 65 -14.48 -17.86 -18.70
CA LEU A 65 -13.44 -17.09 -19.40
C LEU A 65 -12.59 -17.98 -20.32
N THR A 66 -12.15 -19.13 -19.81
CA THR A 66 -11.36 -20.10 -20.59
C THR A 66 -12.15 -20.64 -21.78
N LYS A 67 -13.45 -20.90 -21.60
CA LYS A 67 -14.32 -21.37 -22.67
C LYS A 67 -14.51 -20.32 -23.76
N VAL A 68 -14.88 -19.08 -23.41
CA VAL A 68 -15.13 -18.03 -24.41
C VAL A 68 -13.84 -17.57 -25.10
N ALA A 69 -12.68 -17.70 -24.45
CA ALA A 69 -11.38 -17.46 -25.08
C ALA A 69 -11.07 -18.43 -26.24
N ALA A 70 -11.71 -19.60 -26.27
CA ALA A 70 -11.63 -20.54 -27.39
C ALA A 70 -12.70 -20.30 -28.47
N GLU A 71 -13.73 -19.48 -28.17
CA GLU A 71 -14.89 -19.25 -29.04
C GLU A 71 -14.84 -17.89 -29.76
N SER A 72 -14.01 -16.95 -29.29
CA SER A 72 -13.90 -15.59 -29.83
C SER A 72 -12.47 -15.18 -30.10
N ASP A 73 -12.26 -14.51 -31.24
CA ASP A 73 -11.01 -13.85 -31.63
C ASP A 73 -10.84 -12.44 -31.04
N ARG A 74 -11.83 -11.95 -30.29
CA ARG A 74 -11.81 -10.66 -29.58
C ARG A 74 -11.19 -10.72 -28.18
N ILE A 75 -10.84 -11.91 -27.68
CA ILE A 75 -10.33 -12.10 -26.31
C ILE A 75 -9.09 -12.99 -26.26
N LYS A 76 -8.19 -12.67 -25.35
CA LYS A 76 -7.11 -13.55 -24.89
C LYS A 76 -7.08 -13.57 -23.37
N VAL A 77 -7.16 -14.74 -22.76
CA VAL A 77 -7.03 -14.90 -21.30
C VAL A 77 -5.60 -15.32 -20.97
N VAL A 78 -4.97 -14.62 -20.04
CA VAL A 78 -3.61 -14.92 -19.56
C VAL A 78 -3.59 -15.01 -18.04
N SER A 79 -2.78 -15.93 -17.50
CA SER A 79 -2.43 -15.88 -16.08
C SER A 79 -1.34 -14.83 -15.88
N ILE A 80 -1.54 -13.93 -14.92
CA ILE A 80 -0.52 -12.98 -14.45
C ILE A 80 0.25 -13.52 -13.24
N GLY A 81 -0.03 -14.74 -12.78
CA GLY A 81 0.71 -15.41 -11.72
C GLY A 81 -0.20 -16.19 -10.78
N LYS A 82 0.40 -16.70 -9.70
CA LYS A 82 -0.30 -17.45 -8.66
C LYS A 82 -0.66 -16.54 -7.48
N THR A 83 -1.79 -16.81 -6.83
CA THR A 83 -2.21 -16.20 -5.57
C THR A 83 -1.50 -16.81 -4.36
N GLU A 84 -1.73 -16.27 -3.17
CA GLU A 84 -1.19 -16.80 -1.90
C GLU A 84 -1.71 -18.20 -1.54
N GLU A 85 -2.85 -18.63 -2.10
CA GLU A 85 -3.37 -20.00 -2.01
C GLU A 85 -3.11 -20.83 -3.28
N GLY A 86 -2.37 -20.30 -4.25
CA GLY A 86 -1.90 -21.03 -5.44
C GLY A 86 -2.89 -21.10 -6.62
N ARG A 87 -3.97 -20.31 -6.60
CA ARG A 87 -4.89 -20.17 -7.74
C ARG A 87 -4.24 -19.34 -8.85
N GLU A 88 -4.64 -19.58 -10.09
CA GLU A 88 -4.27 -18.70 -11.21
C GLU A 88 -4.98 -17.35 -11.03
N GLN A 89 -4.23 -16.27 -11.17
CA GLN A 89 -4.78 -14.91 -11.23
C GLN A 89 -4.91 -14.51 -12.71
N TYR A 90 -6.12 -14.57 -13.23
CA TYR A 90 -6.39 -14.27 -14.65
C TYR A 90 -6.59 -12.79 -14.94
N MET A 91 -6.06 -12.39 -16.11
CA MET A 91 -6.41 -11.18 -16.82
C MET A 91 -6.99 -11.54 -18.19
N ALA A 92 -8.17 -11.01 -18.50
CA ALA A 92 -8.80 -11.11 -19.81
C ALA A 92 -8.47 -9.86 -20.64
N ILE A 93 -7.82 -10.06 -21.78
CA ILE A 93 -7.45 -9.01 -22.73
C ILE A 93 -8.51 -9.00 -23.82
N VAL A 94 -9.29 -7.92 -23.93
CA VAL A 94 -10.39 -7.78 -24.89
C VAL A 94 -10.12 -6.64 -25.85
N SER A 95 -10.23 -6.89 -27.15
CA SER A 95 -10.06 -5.89 -28.22
C SER A 95 -10.57 -6.43 -29.56
N SER A 96 -10.42 -5.67 -30.64
CA SER A 96 -10.66 -6.18 -31.99
C SER A 96 -9.71 -7.34 -32.34
N PRO A 97 -10.10 -8.26 -33.24
CA PRO A 97 -9.24 -9.37 -33.65
C PRO A 97 -7.90 -8.89 -34.23
N ASP A 98 -7.93 -7.77 -34.97
CA ASP A 98 -6.75 -7.14 -35.55
C ASP A 98 -5.80 -6.63 -34.46
N ASN A 99 -6.34 -6.06 -33.38
CA ASN A 99 -5.56 -5.63 -32.23
C ASN A 99 -4.97 -6.80 -31.47
N ILE A 100 -5.73 -7.88 -31.24
CA ILE A 100 -5.25 -9.09 -30.59
C ILE A 100 -4.11 -9.74 -31.38
N ARG A 101 -4.17 -9.75 -32.73
CA ARG A 101 -3.06 -10.24 -33.58
C ARG A 101 -1.81 -9.38 -33.49
N ASN A 102 -1.95 -8.07 -33.25
CA ASN A 102 -0.86 -7.10 -33.17
C ASN A 102 -0.51 -6.67 -31.73
N LEU A 103 -0.97 -7.43 -30.73
CA LEU A 103 -0.93 -7.05 -29.33
C LEU A 103 0.47 -6.71 -28.82
N GLU A 104 1.47 -7.48 -29.26
CA GLU A 104 2.87 -7.26 -28.88
C GLU A 104 3.42 -5.92 -29.42
N THR A 105 3.01 -5.51 -30.62
CA THR A 105 3.39 -4.21 -31.20
C THR A 105 2.83 -3.09 -30.35
N TYR A 106 1.54 -3.14 -30.01
CA TYR A 106 0.90 -2.08 -29.21
C TYR A 106 1.42 -2.04 -27.77
N ARG A 107 1.74 -3.20 -27.18
CA ARG A 107 2.39 -3.28 -25.87
C ARG A 107 3.76 -2.58 -25.86
N ARG A 108 4.59 -2.78 -26.90
CA ARG A 108 5.87 -2.08 -27.03
C ARG A 108 5.71 -0.57 -27.25
N ILE A 109 4.71 -0.15 -28.03
CA ILE A 109 4.40 1.27 -28.21
C ILE A 109 4.05 1.90 -26.85
N ALA A 110 3.15 1.28 -26.08
CA ALA A 110 2.77 1.76 -24.75
C ALA A 110 3.98 1.84 -23.81
N GLN A 111 4.85 0.84 -23.81
CA GLN A 111 6.09 0.83 -23.03
C GLN A 111 7.04 1.97 -23.43
N GLN A 112 7.29 2.17 -24.74
CA GLN A 112 8.17 3.24 -25.22
C GLN A 112 7.66 4.62 -24.82
N LEU A 113 6.36 4.87 -24.99
CA LEU A 113 5.73 6.13 -24.58
C LEU A 113 5.75 6.31 -23.06
N ALA A 114 5.51 5.26 -22.27
CA ALA A 114 5.55 5.33 -20.81
C ALA A 114 6.95 5.60 -20.24
N LEU A 115 7.99 4.99 -20.82
CA LEU A 115 9.36 5.15 -20.36
C LEU A 115 10.04 6.40 -20.93
N ALA A 116 9.57 6.92 -22.07
CA ALA A 116 10.05 8.15 -22.72
C ALA A 116 11.58 8.22 -22.97
N ARG A 117 12.28 7.08 -22.99
CA ARG A 117 13.73 7.01 -23.16
C ARG A 117 14.12 7.10 -24.63
N GLY A 118 14.98 8.06 -24.96
CA GLY A 118 15.56 8.19 -26.31
C GLY A 118 14.53 8.50 -27.40
N LEU A 119 13.39 9.06 -27.02
CA LEU A 119 12.33 9.51 -27.93
C LEU A 119 12.33 11.02 -28.00
N ASP A 120 12.18 11.56 -29.21
CA ASP A 120 11.82 12.95 -29.43
C ASP A 120 10.31 13.09 -29.69
N ASP A 121 9.83 14.33 -29.76
CA ASP A 121 8.41 14.63 -29.89
C ASP A 121 7.83 14.10 -31.22
N ALA A 122 8.61 14.13 -32.30
CA ALA A 122 8.17 13.64 -33.62
C ALA A 122 7.98 12.11 -33.63
N ALA A 123 8.94 11.37 -33.07
CA ALA A 123 8.84 9.93 -32.91
C ALA A 123 7.69 9.56 -31.95
N ALA A 124 7.53 10.28 -30.84
CA ALA A 124 6.46 10.06 -29.89
C ALA A 124 5.07 10.30 -30.52
N HIS A 125 4.88 11.37 -31.30
CA HIS A 125 3.63 11.59 -32.04
C HIS A 125 3.32 10.45 -33.02
N LYS A 126 4.33 9.98 -33.77
CA LYS A 126 4.16 8.84 -34.68
C LYS A 126 3.72 7.57 -33.94
N LEU A 127 4.35 7.27 -32.81
CA LEU A 127 3.98 6.13 -31.97
C LEU A 127 2.59 6.30 -31.36
N ALA A 128 2.24 7.50 -30.89
CA ALA A 128 0.94 7.79 -30.31
C ALA A 128 -0.21 7.65 -31.34
N ALA A 129 0.01 8.09 -32.58
CA ALA A 129 -0.96 7.94 -33.67
C ALA A 129 -1.18 6.45 -34.02
N GLN A 130 -0.13 5.63 -33.96
CA GLN A 130 -0.17 4.19 -34.23
C GLN A 130 -0.72 3.38 -33.06
N GLY A 131 -0.46 3.81 -31.83
CA GLY A 131 -0.80 3.08 -30.61
C GLY A 131 -2.31 2.94 -30.38
N LYS A 132 -2.67 1.91 -29.63
CA LYS A 132 -4.02 1.71 -29.07
C LYS A 132 -4.03 2.14 -27.62
N ALA A 133 -5.18 2.59 -27.11
CA ALA A 133 -5.30 2.90 -25.70
C ALA A 133 -5.27 1.59 -24.91
N MET A 134 -4.44 1.50 -23.88
CA MET A 134 -4.39 0.37 -22.95
C MET A 134 -5.08 0.79 -21.65
N ILE A 135 -6.20 0.13 -21.34
CA ILE A 135 -7.03 0.44 -20.19
C ILE A 135 -7.01 -0.75 -19.24
N TRP A 136 -6.49 -0.54 -18.04
CA TRP A 136 -6.57 -1.49 -16.94
C TRP A 136 -7.88 -1.30 -16.20
N MET A 137 -8.64 -2.39 -16.02
CA MET A 137 -9.85 -2.43 -15.20
C MET A 137 -9.71 -3.61 -14.26
N ASP A 138 -9.56 -3.34 -12.96
CA ASP A 138 -9.56 -4.38 -11.94
C ASP A 138 -10.86 -4.40 -11.15
N ALA A 139 -11.26 -5.62 -10.80
CA ALA A 139 -12.42 -5.86 -9.96
C ALA A 139 -12.14 -6.96 -8.93
N GLY A 140 -12.85 -6.86 -7.81
CA GLY A 140 -12.80 -7.85 -6.75
C GLY A 140 -11.49 -7.83 -5.96
N LEU A 141 -10.78 -6.69 -5.93
CA LEU A 141 -9.60 -6.52 -5.07
C LEU A 141 -10.00 -6.79 -3.62
N HIS A 142 -10.97 -6.04 -3.12
CA HIS A 142 -11.72 -6.43 -1.95
C HIS A 142 -12.81 -7.41 -2.39
N ALA A 143 -12.61 -8.70 -2.16
CA ALA A 143 -13.54 -9.71 -2.68
C ALA A 143 -14.95 -9.62 -2.07
N SER A 144 -15.10 -9.01 -0.89
CA SER A 144 -16.39 -8.69 -0.27
C SER A 144 -17.16 -7.57 -0.98
N GLU A 145 -16.54 -6.87 -1.93
CA GLU A 145 -17.12 -5.81 -2.78
C GLU A 145 -17.55 -6.42 -4.12
N ILE A 146 -18.67 -7.12 -4.04
CA ILE A 146 -19.04 -8.18 -4.98
C ILE A 146 -19.52 -7.65 -6.34
N VAL A 147 -20.07 -6.43 -6.41
CA VAL A 147 -20.65 -5.84 -7.63
C VAL A 147 -19.66 -5.87 -8.78
N ASN A 148 -18.42 -5.49 -8.54
CA ASN A 148 -17.46 -5.19 -9.60
C ASN A 148 -17.04 -6.47 -10.34
N ALA A 149 -16.73 -7.55 -9.62
CA ALA A 149 -16.32 -8.81 -10.24
C ALA A 149 -17.44 -9.47 -11.05
N GLN A 150 -18.70 -9.30 -10.62
CA GLN A 150 -19.86 -9.76 -11.39
C GLN A 150 -20.11 -8.86 -12.62
N SER A 151 -19.87 -7.55 -12.51
CA SER A 151 -19.95 -6.60 -13.63
C SER A 151 -18.95 -6.92 -14.74
N HIS A 152 -17.71 -7.28 -14.38
CA HIS A 152 -16.69 -7.76 -15.32
C HIS A 152 -17.19 -8.88 -16.24
N VAL A 153 -17.93 -9.86 -15.69
CA VAL A 153 -18.47 -10.96 -16.48
C VAL A 153 -19.47 -10.46 -17.54
N GLN A 154 -20.37 -9.55 -17.15
CA GLN A 154 -21.36 -8.99 -18.09
C GLN A 154 -20.71 -8.12 -19.16
N ILE A 155 -19.81 -7.20 -18.79
CA ILE A 155 -19.21 -6.29 -19.77
C ILE A 155 -18.29 -7.04 -20.74
N ILE A 156 -17.51 -8.02 -20.28
CA ILE A 156 -16.71 -8.86 -21.17
C ILE A 156 -17.63 -9.55 -22.18
N HIS A 157 -18.70 -10.21 -21.73
CA HIS A 157 -19.64 -10.88 -22.64
C HIS A 157 -20.27 -9.91 -23.65
N GLU A 158 -20.66 -8.72 -23.22
CA GLU A 158 -21.18 -7.67 -24.11
C GLU A 158 -20.16 -7.24 -25.17
N MET A 159 -18.89 -7.03 -24.81
CA MET A 159 -17.83 -6.67 -25.76
C MET A 159 -17.53 -7.79 -26.77
N LEU A 160 -17.72 -9.06 -26.37
CA LEU A 160 -17.54 -10.21 -27.26
C LEU A 160 -18.71 -10.44 -28.23
N THR A 161 -19.92 -9.97 -27.91
CA THR A 161 -21.15 -10.31 -28.66
C THR A 161 -21.79 -9.13 -29.39
N ARG A 162 -21.64 -7.90 -28.90
CA ARG A 162 -22.28 -6.73 -29.49
C ARG A 162 -21.52 -6.23 -30.71
N ASN A 163 -22.29 -5.67 -31.64
CA ASN A 163 -21.83 -5.12 -32.92
C ASN A 163 -22.40 -3.72 -33.18
N ASP A 164 -22.87 -3.03 -32.14
CA ASP A 164 -23.29 -1.64 -32.27
C ASP A 164 -22.08 -0.71 -32.54
N PRO A 165 -22.29 0.46 -33.18
CA PRO A 165 -21.21 1.34 -33.59
C PRO A 165 -20.30 1.81 -32.45
N GLU A 166 -20.84 2.00 -31.24
CA GLU A 166 -20.02 2.35 -30.07
C GLU A 166 -19.07 1.19 -29.76
N THR A 167 -19.60 -0.02 -29.57
CA THR A 167 -18.82 -1.20 -29.20
C THR A 167 -17.72 -1.51 -30.22
N LEU A 168 -18.01 -1.45 -31.53
CA LEU A 168 -17.02 -1.74 -32.57
C LEU A 168 -15.89 -0.71 -32.62
N ARG A 169 -16.19 0.57 -32.40
CA ARG A 169 -15.17 1.61 -32.28
C ARG A 169 -14.30 1.39 -31.04
N LEU A 170 -14.90 1.13 -29.87
CA LEU A 170 -14.15 0.83 -28.64
C LEU A 170 -13.18 -0.33 -28.86
N LEU A 171 -13.64 -1.45 -29.43
CA LEU A 171 -12.77 -2.60 -29.75
C LEU A 171 -11.64 -2.24 -30.74
N GLY A 172 -11.90 -1.32 -31.67
CA GLY A 172 -10.93 -0.87 -32.67
C GLY A 172 -9.82 -0.02 -32.07
N ASP A 173 -10.12 0.82 -31.08
CA ASP A 173 -9.19 1.79 -30.51
C ASP A 173 -8.55 1.38 -29.17
N ASP A 174 -9.22 0.50 -28.41
CA ASP A 174 -8.87 0.15 -27.05
C ASP A 174 -8.40 -1.31 -26.92
N ILE A 175 -7.42 -1.54 -26.05
CA ILE A 175 -7.01 -2.83 -25.52
C ILE A 175 -7.39 -2.83 -24.04
N MET A 176 -8.42 -3.61 -23.71
CA MET A 176 -9.03 -3.67 -22.39
C MET A 176 -8.39 -4.79 -21.58
N LEU A 177 -7.84 -4.48 -20.42
CA LEU A 177 -7.17 -5.42 -19.52
C LEU A 177 -8.04 -5.63 -18.28
N PHE A 178 -8.94 -6.62 -18.33
CA PHE A 178 -9.83 -6.96 -17.23
C PHE A 178 -9.14 -7.91 -16.25
N VAL A 179 -8.83 -7.42 -15.05
CA VAL A 179 -8.07 -8.15 -14.03
C VAL A 179 -8.99 -8.58 -12.89
N PHE A 180 -8.91 -9.86 -12.52
CA PHE A 180 -9.56 -10.39 -11.32
C PHE A 180 -8.56 -10.36 -10.16
N ALA A 181 -8.68 -9.35 -9.31
CA ALA A 181 -7.58 -8.94 -8.43
C ALA A 181 -7.34 -9.87 -7.24
N ASN A 182 -8.37 -10.49 -6.67
CA ASN A 182 -8.24 -11.45 -5.56
C ASN A 182 -9.04 -12.74 -5.81
N PRO A 183 -8.52 -13.68 -6.63
CA PRO A 183 -9.18 -14.94 -6.94
C PRO A 183 -9.57 -15.78 -5.71
N ASP A 184 -8.71 -15.85 -4.70
CA ASP A 184 -8.93 -16.65 -3.49
C ASP A 184 -10.15 -16.11 -2.71
N GLY A 185 -10.20 -14.79 -2.53
CA GLY A 185 -11.33 -14.13 -1.90
C GLY A 185 -12.62 -14.22 -2.70
N LEU A 186 -12.55 -14.07 -4.03
CA LEU A 186 -13.73 -14.18 -4.90
C LEU A 186 -14.37 -15.55 -4.84
N GLU A 187 -13.57 -16.60 -4.66
CA GLU A 187 -14.07 -17.95 -4.37
C GLU A 187 -14.75 -17.99 -3.00
N LEU A 188 -14.01 -17.63 -1.94
CA LEU A 188 -14.49 -17.72 -0.55
C LEU A 188 -15.80 -16.95 -0.32
N VAL A 189 -15.87 -15.70 -0.79
CA VAL A 189 -17.01 -14.81 -0.54
C VAL A 189 -18.27 -15.33 -1.23
N ALA A 190 -18.15 -15.72 -2.50
CA ALA A 190 -19.29 -16.24 -3.26
C ALA A 190 -19.76 -17.59 -2.70
N ASP A 191 -18.83 -18.50 -2.37
CA ASP A 191 -19.17 -19.79 -1.77
C ASP A 191 -19.83 -19.63 -0.40
N TRP A 192 -19.33 -18.72 0.44
CA TRP A 192 -19.95 -18.42 1.73
C TRP A 192 -21.36 -17.89 1.56
N TYR A 193 -21.56 -16.89 0.71
CA TYR A 193 -22.87 -16.32 0.43
C TYR A 193 -23.85 -17.37 -0.07
N MET A 194 -23.44 -18.23 -1.03
CA MET A 194 -24.30 -19.25 -1.63
C MET A 194 -24.47 -20.51 -0.77
N SER A 195 -23.75 -20.64 0.35
CA SER A 195 -23.76 -21.86 1.19
C SER A 195 -25.08 -22.10 1.94
N ASN A 196 -25.81 -21.03 2.28
CA ASN A 196 -27.05 -21.13 3.04
C ASN A 196 -28.16 -20.25 2.40
N PRO A 197 -29.05 -20.83 1.57
CA PRO A 197 -30.08 -20.08 0.87
C PRO A 197 -31.13 -19.44 1.80
N ARG A 198 -31.15 -19.79 3.09
CA ARG A 198 -32.04 -19.17 4.09
C ARG A 198 -31.44 -17.95 4.77
N LYS A 199 -30.12 -17.74 4.65
CA LYS A 199 -29.36 -16.67 5.34
C LYS A 199 -28.22 -16.16 4.44
N LEU A 200 -28.61 -15.54 3.32
CA LEU A 200 -27.69 -14.99 2.32
C LEU A 200 -27.08 -13.66 2.80
N SER A 201 -25.86 -13.73 3.34
CA SER A 201 -25.10 -12.57 3.81
C SER A 201 -23.59 -12.81 3.71
N THR A 202 -22.83 -11.73 3.54
CA THR A 202 -21.37 -11.71 3.59
C THR A 202 -20.81 -11.12 4.89
N ASP A 203 -21.67 -10.68 5.81
CA ASP A 203 -21.27 -10.04 7.07
C ASP A 203 -20.69 -11.03 8.08
N SER A 204 -20.95 -12.32 7.88
CA SER A 204 -20.55 -13.41 8.78
C SER A 204 -19.38 -14.24 8.27
N ILE A 205 -18.64 -13.78 7.25
CA ILE A 205 -17.48 -14.53 6.76
C ILE A 205 -16.49 -14.74 7.93
N PRO A 206 -16.04 -15.98 8.20
CA PRO A 206 -15.34 -16.31 9.44
C PRO A 206 -13.86 -15.96 9.42
N VAL A 207 -13.28 -15.66 8.26
CA VAL A 207 -11.86 -15.42 8.02
C VAL A 207 -11.65 -14.26 7.04
N LEU A 208 -10.42 -13.73 6.97
CA LEU A 208 -10.06 -12.74 5.97
C LEU A 208 -10.17 -13.31 4.56
N TYR A 209 -10.72 -12.51 3.63
CA TYR A 209 -10.89 -12.92 2.22
C TYR A 209 -9.61 -12.81 1.38
N GLN A 210 -8.54 -12.26 1.92
CA GLN A 210 -7.19 -12.49 1.40
C GLN A 210 -6.45 -13.17 2.55
N LYS A 211 -5.75 -14.26 2.24
CA LYS A 211 -5.15 -15.21 3.20
C LYS A 211 -4.54 -14.56 4.44
N TYR A 212 -3.75 -13.52 4.24
CA TYR A 212 -3.08 -12.80 5.32
C TYR A 212 -3.79 -11.49 5.67
N ILE A 213 -4.14 -10.66 4.70
CA ILE A 213 -4.31 -9.22 4.96
C ILE A 213 -5.71 -8.68 4.67
N GLY A 214 -6.65 -9.51 4.20
CA GLY A 214 -8.02 -9.09 3.93
C GLY A 214 -8.10 -7.79 3.11
N HIS A 215 -8.67 -6.75 3.70
CA HIS A 215 -8.89 -5.43 3.07
C HIS A 215 -7.62 -4.57 2.95
N ASP A 216 -6.55 -4.88 3.67
CA ASP A 216 -5.27 -4.21 3.49
C ASP A 216 -4.58 -4.59 2.16
N ASN A 217 -5.16 -5.48 1.34
CA ASN A 217 -4.62 -5.78 0.02
C ASN A 217 -4.62 -4.57 -0.94
N ASN A 218 -5.45 -3.56 -0.71
CA ASN A 218 -5.33 -2.25 -1.37
C ASN A 218 -4.44 -1.26 -0.60
N ARG A 219 -3.45 -1.76 0.15
CA ARG A 219 -2.44 -0.98 0.89
C ARG A 219 -1.01 -1.49 0.69
N ASP A 220 -0.84 -2.54 -0.10
CA ASP A 220 0.42 -3.25 -0.31
C ASP A 220 1.18 -2.77 -1.56
N SER A 221 0.58 -1.96 -2.45
CA SER A 221 1.09 -1.77 -3.82
C SER A 221 2.54 -1.31 -3.91
N PHE A 222 3.01 -0.39 -3.06
CA PHE A 222 4.41 0.07 -3.10
C PHE A 222 5.39 -0.90 -2.42
N ALA A 223 4.94 -1.68 -1.44
CA ALA A 223 5.78 -2.66 -0.75
C ALA A 223 5.82 -4.00 -1.51
N SER A 224 4.74 -4.29 -2.24
CA SER A 224 4.54 -5.45 -3.10
C SER A 224 4.91 -6.75 -2.40
N THR A 225 4.33 -6.98 -1.22
CA THR A 225 4.65 -8.13 -0.37
C THR A 225 3.81 -9.35 -0.70
N GLN A 226 2.55 -9.17 -1.10
CA GLN A 226 1.64 -10.25 -1.44
C GLN A 226 1.81 -10.70 -2.90
N ALA A 227 1.52 -11.97 -3.16
CA ALA A 227 1.59 -12.55 -4.49
C ALA A 227 0.67 -11.84 -5.49
N GLU A 228 -0.59 -11.58 -5.13
CA GLU A 228 -1.57 -10.92 -6.02
C GLU A 228 -1.13 -9.52 -6.41
N THR A 229 -0.69 -8.73 -5.42
CA THR A 229 -0.14 -7.38 -5.64
C THR A 229 1.09 -7.41 -6.52
N THR A 230 2.01 -8.36 -6.28
CA THR A 230 3.25 -8.51 -7.07
C THR A 230 2.95 -8.85 -8.53
N ASN A 231 1.97 -9.73 -8.77
CA ASN A 231 1.52 -10.07 -10.12
C ASN A 231 0.94 -8.83 -10.83
N MET A 232 0.08 -8.06 -10.14
CA MET A 232 -0.53 -6.86 -10.72
C MET A 232 0.49 -5.75 -10.98
N ASN A 233 1.43 -5.52 -10.07
CA ASN A 233 2.52 -4.57 -10.28
C ASN A 233 3.39 -4.93 -11.49
N ARG A 234 3.74 -6.22 -11.64
CA ARG A 234 4.49 -6.71 -12.81
C ARG A 234 3.72 -6.44 -14.10
N ALA A 235 2.43 -6.81 -14.13
CA ALA A 235 1.58 -6.59 -15.28
C ALA A 235 1.45 -5.09 -15.62
N GLY A 236 1.13 -4.25 -14.62
CA GLY A 236 0.88 -2.82 -14.80
C GLY A 236 2.13 -2.00 -15.18
N TYR A 237 3.27 -2.26 -14.54
CA TYR A 237 4.42 -1.34 -14.60
C TYR A 237 5.65 -1.90 -15.32
N ARG A 238 5.64 -3.19 -15.70
CA ARG A 238 6.76 -3.84 -16.38
C ARG A 238 6.36 -4.50 -17.70
N GLU A 239 5.10 -4.85 -17.87
CA GLU A 239 4.63 -5.58 -19.05
C GLU A 239 3.71 -4.75 -19.95
N TRP A 240 2.67 -4.11 -19.40
CA TRP A 240 1.57 -3.55 -20.19
C TRP A 240 1.50 -2.02 -20.24
N PHE A 241 1.96 -1.33 -19.20
CA PHE A 241 2.03 0.15 -19.15
C PHE A 241 0.71 0.84 -19.56
N PRO A 242 -0.44 0.53 -18.92
CA PRO A 242 -1.72 1.13 -19.29
C PRO A 242 -1.68 2.66 -19.14
N GLN A 243 -2.45 3.36 -19.97
CA GLN A 243 -2.63 4.82 -19.88
C GLN A 243 -3.67 5.16 -18.81
N ILE A 244 -4.73 4.34 -18.70
CA ILE A 244 -5.79 4.48 -17.70
C ILE A 244 -5.82 3.24 -16.81
N LEU A 245 -5.87 3.45 -15.49
CA LEU A 245 -6.07 2.43 -14.48
C LEU A 245 -7.39 2.72 -13.76
N TYR A 246 -8.37 1.84 -13.91
CA TYR A 246 -9.66 1.91 -13.24
C TYR A 246 -9.79 0.82 -12.18
N ASN A 247 -9.79 1.25 -10.92
CA ASN A 247 -9.88 0.41 -9.74
C ASN A 247 -11.29 0.50 -9.14
N GLN A 248 -12.06 -0.57 -9.24
CA GLN A 248 -13.49 -0.58 -8.92
C GLN A 248 -13.75 -1.10 -7.50
N HIS A 249 -14.42 -0.31 -6.67
CA HIS A 249 -14.66 -0.60 -5.25
C HIS A 249 -16.13 -0.45 -4.81
N GLN A 250 -16.41 -0.86 -3.57
CA GLN A 250 -17.64 -0.61 -2.84
C GLN A 250 -17.33 -0.26 -1.37
N THR A 251 -18.16 0.51 -0.66
CA THR A 251 -19.49 1.00 -1.03
C THR A 251 -19.51 2.50 -1.25
N GLY A 252 -20.43 2.95 -2.09
CA GLY A 252 -20.68 4.37 -2.31
C GLY A 252 -21.17 5.11 -1.06
N PRO A 253 -21.05 6.46 -1.03
CA PRO A 253 -21.43 7.27 0.12
C PRO A 253 -22.91 7.12 0.50
N LEU A 254 -23.23 7.30 1.79
CA LEU A 254 -24.59 7.20 2.32
C LEU A 254 -25.53 8.16 1.57
N GLY A 255 -26.64 7.62 1.05
CA GLY A 255 -27.64 8.40 0.30
C GLY A 255 -27.26 8.72 -1.16
N ALA A 256 -26.10 8.25 -1.63
CA ALA A 256 -25.67 8.31 -3.02
C ALA A 256 -25.58 6.87 -3.62
N VAL A 257 -25.36 6.77 -4.93
CA VAL A 257 -25.11 5.49 -5.63
C VAL A 257 -23.63 5.22 -5.77
N VAL A 258 -22.85 6.23 -6.18
CA VAL A 258 -21.44 6.03 -6.53
C VAL A 258 -20.61 7.29 -6.25
N PHE A 259 -19.43 7.12 -5.69
CA PHE A 259 -18.38 8.15 -5.76
C PHE A 259 -17.56 7.96 -7.03
N ILE A 260 -17.27 9.05 -7.73
CA ILE A 260 -16.38 9.12 -8.90
C ILE A 260 -15.49 10.36 -8.69
N PRO A 261 -14.18 10.34 -9.04
CA PRO A 261 -13.37 11.55 -8.99
C PRO A 261 -13.95 12.65 -9.90
N PRO A 262 -13.69 13.95 -9.64
CA PRO A 262 -12.49 14.50 -8.98
C PRO A 262 -12.29 14.22 -7.49
N PHE A 263 -11.03 14.11 -7.08
CA PHE A 263 -10.63 13.90 -5.68
C PHE A 263 -10.55 15.21 -4.89
N ARG A 264 -10.39 15.11 -3.57
CA ARG A 264 -10.19 16.28 -2.71
C ARG A 264 -8.81 16.90 -2.91
N ASP A 265 -8.78 18.23 -2.86
CA ASP A 265 -7.56 19.03 -2.82
C ASP A 265 -6.94 19.14 -1.41
N PRO A 266 -5.65 19.51 -1.32
CA PRO A 266 -4.69 19.56 -2.43
C PRO A 266 -4.25 18.14 -2.83
N TYR A 267 -3.81 17.96 -4.08
CA TYR A 267 -3.22 16.70 -4.53
C TYR A 267 -1.75 16.54 -4.09
N ASN A 268 -1.21 15.32 -4.12
CA ASN A 268 0.19 15.05 -3.77
C ASN A 268 1.18 15.76 -4.72
N PHE A 269 2.06 16.58 -4.16
CA PHE A 269 3.03 17.40 -4.91
C PHE A 269 4.02 16.60 -5.78
N ASN A 270 4.16 15.30 -5.57
CA ASN A 270 5.02 14.44 -6.40
C ASN A 270 4.37 14.06 -7.73
N ASN A 271 3.03 14.07 -7.81
CA ASN A 271 2.32 13.63 -9.01
C ASN A 271 2.54 14.62 -10.18
N GLU A 272 2.52 14.08 -11.39
CA GLU A 272 2.56 14.91 -12.61
C GLU A 272 1.19 15.64 -12.75
N PRO A 273 1.15 16.97 -12.92
CA PRO A 273 -0.11 17.72 -13.07
C PRO A 273 -1.09 17.21 -14.13
N LEU A 274 -0.62 16.72 -15.28
CA LEU A 274 -1.43 16.09 -16.34
C LEU A 274 -2.13 14.83 -15.84
N VAL A 275 -1.54 14.05 -14.93
CA VAL A 275 -2.23 12.91 -14.30
C VAL A 275 -3.49 13.39 -13.60
N ILE A 276 -3.36 14.45 -12.79
CA ILE A 276 -4.47 14.98 -11.98
C ILE A 276 -5.53 15.59 -12.90
N ASN A 277 -5.12 16.43 -13.85
CA ASN A 277 -6.04 17.04 -14.79
C ASN A 277 -6.80 16.01 -15.64
N GLN A 278 -6.12 14.99 -16.15
CA GLN A 278 -6.78 13.95 -16.96
C GLN A 278 -7.66 13.02 -16.11
N THR A 279 -7.30 12.78 -14.85
CA THR A 279 -8.14 12.05 -13.89
C THR A 279 -9.48 12.75 -13.72
N ASP A 280 -9.47 14.07 -13.54
CA ASP A 280 -10.68 14.87 -13.42
C ASP A 280 -11.53 14.83 -14.69
N VAL A 281 -10.90 14.97 -15.86
CA VAL A 281 -11.62 14.91 -17.15
C VAL A 281 -12.30 13.56 -17.34
N VAL A 282 -11.62 12.46 -17.04
CA VAL A 282 -12.22 11.12 -17.15
C VAL A 282 -13.37 10.95 -16.16
N GLY A 283 -13.20 11.39 -14.91
CA GLY A 283 -14.26 11.34 -13.90
C GLY A 283 -15.51 12.13 -14.29
N GLU A 284 -15.34 13.36 -14.78
CA GLU A 284 -16.44 14.20 -15.26
C GLU A 284 -17.15 13.59 -16.47
N MET A 285 -16.44 12.89 -17.37
CA MET A 285 -17.06 12.14 -18.47
C MET A 285 -17.91 10.96 -17.99
N MET A 286 -17.51 10.29 -16.91
CA MET A 286 -18.32 9.23 -16.28
C MET A 286 -19.60 9.82 -15.67
N HIS A 287 -19.50 10.93 -14.92
CA HIS A 287 -20.65 11.65 -14.40
C HIS A 287 -21.61 12.07 -15.52
N ALA A 288 -21.08 12.70 -16.58
CA ALA A 288 -21.87 13.18 -17.71
C ALA A 288 -22.64 12.03 -18.39
N ARG A 289 -22.02 10.86 -18.56
CA ARG A 289 -22.69 9.68 -19.13
C ARG A 289 -23.85 9.20 -18.26
N LEU A 290 -23.66 9.11 -16.94
CA LEU A 290 -24.73 8.71 -16.02
C LEU A 290 -25.88 9.74 -16.04
N VAL A 291 -25.57 11.03 -15.94
CA VAL A 291 -26.58 12.10 -15.98
C VAL A 291 -27.36 12.09 -17.29
N ALA A 292 -26.70 11.91 -18.44
CA ALA A 292 -27.35 11.83 -19.75
C ALA A 292 -28.35 10.66 -19.86
N GLN A 293 -28.19 9.62 -19.05
CA GLN A 293 -29.08 8.46 -18.97
C GLN A 293 -30.13 8.58 -17.86
N GLY A 294 -30.17 9.70 -17.13
CA GLY A 294 -31.04 9.88 -15.97
C GLY A 294 -30.63 9.05 -14.75
N LYS A 295 -29.39 8.56 -14.72
CA LYS A 295 -28.82 7.78 -13.60
C LYS A 295 -28.26 8.74 -12.53
N GLY A 296 -29.08 9.04 -11.52
CA GLY A 296 -28.71 9.94 -10.41
C GLY A 296 -27.85 9.30 -9.32
N GLY A 297 -27.35 10.12 -8.39
CA GLY A 297 -26.62 9.70 -7.20
C GLY A 297 -25.11 9.50 -7.41
N SER A 298 -24.53 10.08 -8.46
CA SER A 298 -23.06 10.15 -8.58
C SER A 298 -22.52 11.40 -7.87
N VAL A 299 -21.50 11.22 -7.03
CA VAL A 299 -20.89 12.29 -6.22
C VAL A 299 -19.37 12.37 -6.40
N MET A 300 -18.78 13.54 -6.13
CA MET A 300 -17.34 13.82 -6.28
C MET A 300 -16.83 14.75 -5.17
N ARG A 301 -15.50 14.97 -5.11
CA ARG A 301 -14.82 15.90 -4.17
C ARG A 301 -15.30 15.77 -2.73
N SER A 302 -16.17 16.68 -2.26
CA SER A 302 -16.67 16.66 -0.88
C SER A 302 -17.61 15.50 -0.54
N GLY A 303 -18.09 14.76 -1.55
CA GLY A 303 -18.93 13.58 -1.37
C GLY A 303 -18.24 12.40 -0.65
N ALA A 304 -16.91 12.37 -0.61
CA ALA A 304 -16.15 11.33 0.10
C ALA A 304 -14.73 11.82 0.49
N PRO A 305 -14.03 11.17 1.44
CA PRO A 305 -12.73 11.64 1.92
C PRO A 305 -11.53 11.28 1.02
N TYR A 306 -11.77 10.73 -0.18
CA TYR A 306 -10.69 10.23 -1.06
C TYR A 306 -9.77 11.37 -1.55
N SER A 307 -8.45 11.11 -1.49
CA SER A 307 -7.39 12.01 -1.97
C SER A 307 -6.30 11.23 -2.70
N THR A 308 -5.30 11.94 -3.23
CA THR A 308 -4.18 11.34 -4.00
C THR A 308 -2.90 11.14 -3.19
N TRP A 309 -2.94 11.34 -1.87
CA TRP A 309 -1.73 11.37 -1.04
C TRP A 309 -1.09 10.02 -0.80
N PHE A 310 -1.84 8.99 -0.43
CA PHE A 310 -1.29 7.70 -0.01
C PHE A 310 -0.97 6.78 -1.20
N ASN A 311 0.30 6.35 -1.35
CA ASN A 311 0.80 5.53 -2.47
C ASN A 311 0.57 4.01 -2.34
N GLY A 312 -0.18 3.51 -1.33
CA GLY A 312 -0.33 2.05 -1.14
C GLY A 312 -1.46 1.38 -1.91
N GLY A 313 -2.42 2.13 -2.44
CA GLY A 313 -3.51 1.55 -3.24
C GLY A 313 -3.15 1.36 -4.71
N ILE A 314 -3.77 0.39 -5.38
CA ILE A 314 -3.48 0.01 -6.78
C ILE A 314 -3.67 1.20 -7.74
N ARG A 315 -4.74 2.00 -7.56
CA ARG A 315 -4.93 3.23 -8.31
C ARG A 315 -3.88 4.28 -8.00
N THR A 316 -3.60 4.50 -6.72
CA THR A 316 -2.72 5.58 -6.27
C THR A 316 -1.29 5.39 -6.75
N ILE A 317 -0.78 4.15 -6.76
CA ILE A 317 0.55 3.88 -7.30
C ILE A 317 0.62 4.19 -8.80
N GLY A 318 -0.48 4.05 -9.54
CA GLY A 318 -0.59 4.50 -10.94
C GLY A 318 -0.25 5.98 -11.13
N TYR A 319 -0.61 6.86 -10.18
CA TYR A 319 -0.28 8.29 -10.25
C TYR A 319 1.24 8.55 -10.22
N PHE A 320 1.95 7.78 -9.40
CA PHE A 320 3.41 7.87 -9.29
C PHE A 320 4.13 7.24 -10.49
N HIS A 321 3.38 6.51 -11.33
CA HIS A 321 3.83 5.93 -12.58
C HIS A 321 3.25 6.65 -13.79
N ASN A 322 2.77 7.90 -13.64
CA ASN A 322 2.14 8.75 -14.66
C ASN A 322 0.95 8.13 -15.43
N GLN A 323 0.09 7.38 -14.74
CA GLN A 323 -1.16 6.83 -15.28
C GLN A 323 -2.36 7.63 -14.78
N ILE A 324 -3.40 7.69 -15.61
CA ILE A 324 -4.70 8.26 -15.22
C ILE A 324 -5.39 7.24 -14.32
N GLY A 325 -5.47 7.53 -13.02
CA GLY A 325 -6.00 6.59 -12.02
C GLY A 325 -7.42 6.96 -11.55
N ILE A 326 -8.37 6.08 -11.77
CA ILE A 326 -9.77 6.22 -11.34
C ILE A 326 -10.07 5.23 -10.23
N LEU A 327 -10.76 5.70 -9.19
CA LEU A 327 -11.45 4.84 -8.22
C LEU A 327 -12.89 5.24 -8.15
N THR A 328 -13.76 4.23 -8.18
CA THR A 328 -15.18 4.40 -7.90
C THR A 328 -15.58 3.53 -6.73
N GLU A 329 -16.57 4.00 -5.98
CA GLU A 329 -17.10 3.30 -4.82
C GLU A 329 -18.60 3.24 -5.02
N ILE A 330 -19.13 2.07 -5.37
CA ILE A 330 -20.54 1.90 -5.74
C ILE A 330 -21.32 1.13 -4.66
N ILE A 331 -22.57 1.52 -4.39
CA ILE A 331 -23.47 0.72 -3.57
C ILE A 331 -23.86 -0.59 -4.28
N GLY A 332 -24.33 -1.58 -3.54
CA GLY A 332 -24.94 -2.78 -4.12
C GLY A 332 -24.64 -4.05 -3.35
N ASN A 333 -25.58 -4.98 -3.38
CA ASN A 333 -25.47 -6.29 -2.77
C ASN A 333 -26.37 -7.26 -3.55
N PRO A 334 -26.00 -8.54 -3.71
CA PRO A 334 -26.91 -9.54 -4.28
C PRO A 334 -28.21 -9.69 -3.48
N THR A 335 -28.19 -9.46 -2.17
CA THR A 335 -29.40 -9.29 -1.37
C THR A 335 -29.89 -7.85 -1.53
N PRO A 336 -31.10 -7.59 -2.07
CA PRO A 336 -31.62 -6.25 -2.30
C PRO A 336 -31.52 -5.36 -1.06
N MET A 337 -31.20 -4.08 -1.28
CA MET A 337 -31.02 -3.08 -0.24
C MET A 337 -31.90 -1.86 -0.50
N LYS A 338 -31.79 -0.84 0.34
CA LYS A 338 -32.50 0.44 0.16
C LYS A 338 -31.50 1.58 0.08
N ILE A 339 -31.80 2.55 -0.77
CA ILE A 339 -31.20 3.88 -0.68
C ILE A 339 -32.02 4.68 0.34
N PRO A 340 -31.42 5.08 1.49
CA PRO A 340 -32.13 5.85 2.50
C PRO A 340 -32.31 7.31 2.08
N LEU A 341 -33.31 7.98 2.67
CA LEU A 341 -33.43 9.43 2.53
C LEU A 341 -32.33 10.13 3.35
N VAL A 342 -31.44 10.85 2.67
CA VAL A 342 -30.46 11.76 3.28
C VAL A 342 -30.79 13.17 2.80
N PRO A 343 -31.46 14.01 3.61
CA PRO A 343 -31.92 15.33 3.18
C PRO A 343 -30.84 16.20 2.54
N ASP A 344 -29.62 16.19 3.09
CA ASP A 344 -28.49 16.98 2.60
C ASP A 344 -28.03 16.59 1.18
N ASN A 345 -28.33 15.37 0.74
CA ASN A 345 -28.02 14.90 -0.62
C ASN A 345 -29.14 15.23 -1.62
N GLN A 346 -30.29 15.75 -1.19
CA GLN A 346 -31.43 16.01 -2.09
C GLN A 346 -31.36 17.38 -2.77
N LEU A 347 -30.44 18.24 -2.34
CA LEU A 347 -30.18 19.52 -2.99
C LEU A 347 -29.08 19.35 -4.05
N PRO A 348 -29.37 19.56 -5.35
CA PRO A 348 -28.35 19.51 -6.39
C PRO A 348 -27.22 20.50 -6.12
N ARG A 349 -25.98 20.05 -6.29
CA ARG A 349 -24.75 20.85 -6.11
C ARG A 349 -23.69 20.42 -7.11
N GLN A 350 -22.61 21.18 -7.26
CA GLN A 350 -21.55 20.84 -8.22
C GLN A 350 -20.91 19.47 -7.93
N ASP A 351 -20.86 19.08 -6.66
CA ASP A 351 -20.32 17.79 -6.23
C ASP A 351 -21.34 16.64 -6.30
N GLU A 352 -22.61 16.93 -6.65
CA GLU A 352 -23.72 15.98 -6.80
C GLU A 352 -24.81 16.59 -7.70
N VAL A 353 -24.62 16.46 -9.01
CA VAL A 353 -25.39 17.22 -10.02
C VAL A 353 -26.83 16.71 -10.17
N LEU A 354 -27.02 15.39 -10.11
CA LEU A 354 -28.32 14.73 -10.21
C LEU A 354 -28.52 13.84 -8.98
N PRO A 355 -29.12 14.35 -7.88
CA PRO A 355 -29.47 13.54 -6.72
C PRO A 355 -30.35 12.33 -7.05
N ILE A 356 -30.26 11.30 -6.22
CA ILE A 356 -31.14 10.12 -6.31
C ILE A 356 -32.20 10.14 -5.20
N ALA A 357 -33.43 9.78 -5.55
CA ALA A 357 -34.51 9.59 -4.59
C ALA A 357 -34.35 8.27 -3.81
N PRO A 358 -34.80 8.21 -2.54
CA PRO A 358 -34.83 6.97 -1.77
C PRO A 358 -35.69 5.92 -2.49
N GLN A 359 -35.17 4.70 -2.60
CA GLN A 359 -35.83 3.61 -3.33
C GLN A 359 -35.29 2.24 -2.90
N ASP A 360 -36.01 1.18 -3.24
CA ASP A 360 -35.47 -0.17 -3.22
C ASP A 360 -34.40 -0.30 -4.32
N TRP A 361 -33.32 -1.01 -4.02
CA TRP A 361 -32.15 -1.12 -4.87
C TRP A 361 -31.76 -2.58 -5.07
N HIS A 362 -31.78 -3.01 -6.33
CA HIS A 362 -31.53 -4.37 -6.78
C HIS A 362 -30.13 -4.52 -7.36
N PHE A 363 -29.61 -5.75 -7.32
CA PHE A 363 -28.21 -6.01 -7.64
C PHE A 363 -27.82 -5.58 -9.07
N GLN A 364 -28.68 -5.89 -10.05
CA GLN A 364 -28.47 -5.52 -11.45
C GLN A 364 -28.32 -4.01 -11.66
N GLN A 365 -28.99 -3.17 -10.85
CA GLN A 365 -28.88 -1.71 -11.01
C GLN A 365 -27.45 -1.24 -10.77
N SER A 366 -26.74 -1.79 -9.78
CA SER A 366 -25.33 -1.48 -9.54
C SER A 366 -24.45 -1.93 -10.72
N LEU A 367 -24.66 -3.15 -11.23
CA LEU A 367 -23.92 -3.65 -12.40
C LEU A 367 -24.14 -2.73 -13.61
N ASP A 368 -25.37 -2.25 -13.82
CA ASP A 368 -25.69 -1.32 -14.92
C ASP A 368 -25.08 0.07 -14.72
N TYR A 369 -24.72 0.50 -13.52
CA TYR A 369 -23.94 1.73 -13.31
C TYR A 369 -22.46 1.47 -13.61
N VAL A 370 -21.89 0.36 -13.12
CA VAL A 370 -20.48 0.00 -13.38
C VAL A 370 -20.21 -0.16 -14.87
N LYS A 371 -21.06 -0.88 -15.61
CA LYS A 371 -20.88 -1.06 -17.08
C LYS A 371 -20.94 0.25 -17.85
N GLU A 372 -21.76 1.20 -17.43
CA GLU A 372 -21.83 2.51 -18.08
C GLU A 372 -20.59 3.36 -17.75
N MET A 373 -20.08 3.26 -16.52
CA MET A 373 -18.81 3.85 -16.13
C MET A 373 -17.63 3.24 -16.90
N ASP A 374 -17.60 1.91 -17.08
CA ASP A 374 -16.63 1.23 -17.94
C ASP A 374 -16.68 1.78 -19.36
N ARG A 375 -17.87 1.82 -19.96
CA ARG A 375 -18.07 2.38 -21.31
C ARG A 375 -17.70 3.85 -21.40
N ALA A 376 -17.89 4.66 -20.35
CA ALA A 376 -17.47 6.06 -20.34
C ALA A 376 -15.94 6.21 -20.43
N ILE A 377 -15.20 5.39 -19.68
CA ILE A 377 -13.74 5.39 -19.70
C ILE A 377 -13.23 4.93 -21.08
N LEU A 378 -13.79 3.83 -21.60
CA LEU A 378 -13.45 3.33 -22.93
C LEU A 378 -13.79 4.36 -24.02
N ASP A 379 -14.95 5.01 -23.93
CA ASP A 379 -15.34 6.05 -24.88
C ASP A 379 -14.36 7.24 -24.89
N TYR A 380 -13.95 7.71 -23.70
CA TYR A 380 -12.92 8.72 -23.58
C TYR A 380 -11.59 8.24 -24.19
N ALA A 381 -11.16 7.02 -23.84
CA ALA A 381 -9.90 6.45 -24.32
C ALA A 381 -9.87 6.34 -25.85
N SER A 382 -10.95 5.85 -26.48
CA SER A 382 -11.06 5.76 -27.93
C SER A 382 -11.07 7.15 -28.60
N ARG A 383 -11.87 8.11 -28.09
CA ARG A 383 -11.98 9.46 -28.68
C ARG A 383 -10.70 10.28 -28.56
N TYR A 384 -9.91 10.04 -27.51
CA TYR A 384 -8.69 10.79 -27.21
C TYR A 384 -7.43 9.91 -27.27
N ARG A 385 -7.49 8.79 -28.01
CA ARG A 385 -6.46 7.74 -28.06
C ARG A 385 -5.05 8.28 -28.27
N GLU A 386 -4.86 9.10 -29.30
CA GLU A 386 -3.55 9.69 -29.61
C GLU A 386 -3.11 10.67 -28.50
N THR A 387 -4.02 11.50 -27.98
CA THR A 387 -3.74 12.47 -26.92
C THR A 387 -3.28 11.80 -25.63
N ILE A 388 -3.97 10.76 -25.16
CA ILE A 388 -3.59 10.08 -23.91
C ILE A 388 -2.26 9.33 -24.07
N GLN A 389 -2.00 8.77 -25.26
CA GLN A 389 -0.73 8.12 -25.59
C GLN A 389 0.43 9.12 -25.63
N TYR A 390 0.23 10.26 -26.27
CA TYR A 390 1.25 11.31 -26.32
C TYR A 390 1.49 11.95 -24.96
N ASN A 391 0.42 12.21 -24.19
CA ASN A 391 0.55 12.75 -22.84
C ASN A 391 1.31 11.80 -21.91
N ARG A 392 1.19 10.47 -22.11
CA ARG A 392 2.02 9.47 -21.41
C ARG A 392 3.51 9.74 -21.60
N TYR A 393 3.94 10.02 -22.84
CA TYR A 393 5.30 10.42 -23.16
C TYR A 393 5.67 11.78 -22.55
N ILE A 394 4.80 12.79 -22.64
CA ILE A 394 5.05 14.11 -22.04
C ILE A 394 5.31 13.98 -20.55
N MET A 395 4.48 13.24 -19.83
CA MET A 395 4.64 13.01 -18.40
C MET A 395 5.98 12.34 -18.08
N GLY A 396 6.32 11.26 -18.79
CA GLY A 396 7.61 10.57 -18.62
C GLY A 396 8.82 11.47 -18.92
N ARG A 397 8.78 12.19 -20.06
CA ARG A 397 9.81 13.16 -20.47
C ARG A 397 9.99 14.28 -19.45
N ASN A 398 8.90 14.83 -18.93
CA ASN A 398 8.93 15.88 -17.91
C ASN A 398 9.62 15.38 -16.63
N GLN A 399 9.34 14.15 -16.20
CA GLN A 399 9.95 13.55 -15.02
C GLN A 399 11.44 13.25 -15.22
N ILE A 400 11.81 12.72 -16.40
CA ILE A 400 13.23 12.55 -16.78
C ILE A 400 13.96 13.90 -16.75
N ALA A 401 13.37 14.95 -17.35
CA ALA A 401 13.96 16.29 -17.36
C ALA A 401 14.15 16.83 -15.93
N LYS A 402 13.13 16.73 -15.06
CA LYS A 402 13.25 17.10 -13.63
C LYS A 402 14.32 16.30 -12.89
N GLY A 403 14.53 15.04 -13.28
CA GLY A 403 15.59 14.17 -12.78
C GLY A 403 16.98 14.47 -13.35
N SER A 404 17.07 15.16 -14.50
CA SER A 404 18.30 15.49 -15.26
C SER A 404 18.76 16.96 -15.21
N GLN A 405 17.92 17.93 -14.80
CA GLN A 405 18.32 19.31 -14.39
C GLN A 405 17.92 19.71 -12.96
N ASP A 406 18.47 20.78 -12.39
CA ASP A 406 18.04 21.28 -11.08
C ASP A 406 16.52 21.46 -11.04
N SER A 407 15.88 20.83 -10.05
CA SER A 407 14.43 20.87 -9.86
C SER A 407 14.09 20.98 -8.38
N TRP A 408 12.91 21.53 -8.08
CA TRP A 408 12.43 21.76 -6.72
C TRP A 408 11.03 21.22 -6.56
N ILE A 409 10.72 20.72 -5.37
CA ILE A 409 9.40 20.23 -4.99
C ILE A 409 8.87 21.19 -3.93
N VAL A 410 7.77 21.86 -4.22
CA VAL A 410 7.10 22.75 -3.27
C VAL A 410 6.18 21.90 -2.41
N THR A 411 6.37 21.96 -1.09
CA THR A 411 5.63 21.17 -0.11
C THR A 411 4.92 22.10 0.90
N PRO A 412 3.92 21.62 1.65
CA PRO A 412 3.25 22.40 2.69
C PRO A 412 4.20 23.11 3.67
N LYS A 413 5.20 22.41 4.24
CA LYS A 413 6.19 23.03 5.14
C LYS A 413 6.99 24.14 4.47
N ARG A 414 7.26 24.03 3.16
CA ARG A 414 8.00 25.08 2.42
C ARG A 414 7.14 26.31 2.17
N ILE A 415 5.84 26.13 1.96
CA ILE A 415 4.89 27.25 1.90
C ILE A 415 4.78 27.94 3.26
N GLU A 416 4.73 27.19 4.37
CA GLU A 416 4.76 27.80 5.70
C GLU A 416 6.07 28.54 5.96
N ALA A 417 7.22 28.00 5.53
CA ALA A 417 8.49 28.71 5.62
C ALA A 417 8.48 30.04 4.83
N VAL A 418 7.85 30.10 3.66
CA VAL A 418 7.66 31.37 2.92
C VAL A 418 6.83 32.35 3.73
N LYS A 419 5.71 31.91 4.32
CA LYS A 419 4.85 32.77 5.14
C LYS A 419 5.61 33.29 6.36
N ASP A 420 6.39 32.44 7.02
CA ASP A 420 7.18 32.81 8.20
C ASP A 420 8.29 33.82 7.86
N GLU A 421 8.99 33.64 6.74
CA GLU A 421 9.98 34.63 6.26
C GLU A 421 9.32 35.93 5.81
N ALA A 422 8.16 35.87 5.15
CA ALA A 422 7.42 37.05 4.72
C ALA A 422 7.01 37.95 5.90
N ARG A 423 6.65 37.38 7.05
CA ARG A 423 6.33 38.15 8.28
C ARG A 423 7.50 38.99 8.80
N LYS A 424 8.74 38.70 8.38
CA LYS A 424 9.96 39.42 8.76
C LYS A 424 10.34 40.52 7.77
N LEU A 425 9.66 40.60 6.63
CA LEU A 425 9.95 41.53 5.54
C LEU A 425 8.88 42.63 5.45
N PRO A 426 9.21 43.79 4.87
CA PRO A 426 8.18 44.76 4.52
C PRO A 426 7.22 44.15 3.48
N PRO A 427 5.95 44.63 3.42
CA PRO A 427 5.02 44.25 2.37
C PRO A 427 5.60 44.50 0.97
N PRO A 428 5.14 43.74 -0.05
CA PRO A 428 5.58 43.93 -1.42
C PRO A 428 5.36 45.37 -1.92
N GLY A 429 6.25 45.84 -2.80
CA GLY A 429 6.07 47.11 -3.49
C GLY A 429 4.86 47.09 -4.42
N LYS A 430 4.36 48.28 -4.80
CA LYS A 430 3.21 48.40 -5.71
C LYS A 430 3.40 47.66 -7.04
N ASP A 431 4.64 47.54 -7.51
CA ASP A 431 4.99 46.87 -8.77
C ASP A 431 4.82 45.33 -8.70
N GLU A 432 4.78 44.76 -7.50
CA GLU A 432 4.54 43.33 -7.27
C GLU A 432 3.06 43.03 -6.98
N LEU A 433 2.24 44.05 -6.72
CA LEU A 433 0.83 43.90 -6.45
C LEU A 433 0.03 43.96 -7.75
N ALA A 434 -0.91 43.03 -7.93
CA ALA A 434 -1.90 43.15 -8.98
C ALA A 434 -2.96 44.20 -8.57
N GLY A 435 -3.49 44.95 -9.52
CA GLY A 435 -4.70 45.74 -9.26
C GLY A 435 -5.89 44.81 -9.07
N GLY A 436 -6.36 44.60 -7.84
CA GLY A 436 -7.50 43.71 -7.59
C GLY A 436 -7.69 43.28 -6.13
N TRP A 437 -8.61 42.33 -5.93
CA TRP A 437 -8.90 41.69 -4.63
C TRP A 437 -7.79 40.69 -4.28
N GLY A 438 -7.39 40.61 -3.01
CA GLY A 438 -6.42 39.62 -2.52
C GLY A 438 -4.98 40.10 -2.32
N ASN A 439 -4.71 41.40 -2.44
CA ASN A 439 -3.36 41.97 -2.27
C ASN A 439 -2.79 41.71 -0.86
N GLU A 440 -3.64 41.52 0.14
CA GLU A 440 -3.24 41.15 1.49
C GLU A 440 -2.57 39.77 1.57
N LYS A 441 -2.69 38.93 0.53
CA LYS A 441 -2.06 37.60 0.45
C LYS A 441 -0.71 37.60 -0.27
N VAL A 442 -0.35 38.70 -0.93
CA VAL A 442 0.90 38.78 -1.71
C VAL A 442 2.08 39.00 -0.76
N VAL A 443 3.15 38.22 -0.97
CA VAL A 443 4.41 38.31 -0.22
C VAL A 443 5.56 38.59 -1.20
N PRO A 444 6.71 39.12 -0.73
CA PRO A 444 7.80 39.52 -1.63
C PRO A 444 8.26 38.37 -2.55
N ALA A 445 8.25 38.60 -3.86
CA ALA A 445 8.50 37.57 -4.88
C ALA A 445 9.91 36.96 -4.79
N ALA A 446 10.87 37.69 -4.23
CA ALA A 446 12.22 37.20 -3.98
C ALA A 446 12.24 35.92 -3.12
N LEU A 447 11.25 35.73 -2.23
CA LEU A 447 11.09 34.53 -1.40
C LEU A 447 10.88 33.25 -2.22
N TYR A 448 10.34 33.36 -3.43
CA TYR A 448 10.26 32.22 -4.34
C TYR A 448 11.66 31.68 -4.64
N LYS A 449 12.62 32.55 -4.98
CA LYS A 449 14.00 32.13 -5.26
C LYS A 449 14.75 31.72 -4.00
N THR A 450 14.61 32.46 -2.90
CA THR A 450 15.42 32.27 -1.70
C THR A 450 14.89 31.20 -0.74
N VAL A 451 13.61 30.81 -0.84
CA VAL A 451 13.00 29.79 0.02
C VAL A 451 12.49 28.60 -0.79
N LEU A 452 11.71 28.83 -1.86
CA LEU A 452 11.13 27.75 -2.68
C LEU A 452 12.10 27.18 -3.73
N ASN A 453 13.10 27.94 -4.17
CA ASN A 453 14.14 27.48 -5.11
C ASN A 453 15.57 27.61 -4.53
N ALA A 454 15.70 27.60 -3.20
CA ALA A 454 17.02 27.60 -2.56
C ALA A 454 17.87 26.40 -3.03
N PRO A 455 19.17 26.55 -3.35
CA PRO A 455 19.99 25.48 -3.92
C PRO A 455 20.05 24.19 -3.09
N GLU A 456 20.04 24.30 -1.76
CA GLU A 456 20.05 23.18 -0.83
C GLU A 456 18.69 22.45 -0.74
N LYS A 457 17.64 23.02 -1.33
CA LYS A 457 16.29 22.43 -1.40
C LYS A 457 16.00 21.78 -2.76
N ARG A 458 17.02 21.65 -3.62
CA ARG A 458 16.91 20.89 -4.87
C ARG A 458 16.48 19.47 -4.56
N ALA A 459 15.62 18.93 -5.41
CA ALA A 459 15.25 17.53 -5.35
C ALA A 459 16.44 16.65 -5.79
N PRO A 460 16.65 15.47 -5.18
CA PRO A 460 17.77 14.62 -5.55
C PRO A 460 17.72 14.15 -7.01
N ARG A 461 18.92 13.86 -7.50
CA ARG A 461 19.26 13.45 -8.87
C ARG A 461 19.54 11.96 -8.92
N ALA A 462 20.03 11.43 -7.79
CA ALA A 462 20.16 10.01 -7.53
C ALA A 462 20.23 9.76 -6.02
N TYR A 463 20.05 8.50 -5.66
CA TYR A 463 20.32 7.94 -4.34
C TYR A 463 21.40 6.87 -4.50
N ILE A 464 22.48 6.97 -3.71
CA ILE A 464 23.52 5.94 -3.64
C ILE A 464 23.29 5.15 -2.36
N ILE A 465 23.16 3.83 -2.46
CA ILE A 465 22.97 2.91 -1.33
C ILE A 465 24.29 2.13 -1.18
N PRO A 466 25.17 2.53 -0.23
CA PRO A 466 26.48 1.91 -0.08
C PRO A 466 26.34 0.49 0.48
N ALA A 467 27.03 -0.49 -0.11
CA ALA A 467 26.90 -1.88 0.33
C ALA A 467 27.52 -2.17 1.70
N ASP A 468 28.49 -1.36 2.14
CA ASP A 468 29.26 -1.53 3.38
C ASP A 468 28.67 -0.81 4.60
N THR A 469 27.73 0.13 4.40
CA THR A 469 27.08 0.87 5.50
C THR A 469 25.70 0.32 5.88
N GLN A 470 25.19 -0.69 5.18
CA GLN A 470 23.88 -1.27 5.52
C GLN A 470 23.97 -2.14 6.77
N ALA A 471 23.20 -1.78 7.80
CA ALA A 471 23.05 -2.62 9.00
C ALA A 471 22.33 -3.94 8.72
N ASP A 472 21.43 -3.95 7.72
CA ASP A 472 20.69 -5.13 7.26
C ASP A 472 20.60 -5.10 5.73
N LEU A 473 21.64 -5.65 5.09
CA LEU A 473 21.72 -5.74 3.63
C LEU A 473 20.59 -6.60 3.03
N PRO A 474 20.17 -7.75 3.61
CA PRO A 474 18.99 -8.46 3.15
C PRO A 474 17.70 -7.63 3.15
N THR A 475 17.45 -6.86 4.21
CA THR A 475 16.32 -5.92 4.24
C THR A 475 16.48 -4.83 3.17
N THR A 476 17.69 -4.32 2.95
CA THR A 476 17.97 -3.35 1.87
C THR A 476 17.64 -3.94 0.48
N VAL A 477 17.97 -5.21 0.24
CA VAL A 477 17.60 -5.92 -1.00
C VAL A 477 16.08 -6.04 -1.13
N ARG A 478 15.35 -6.26 -0.03
CA ARG A 478 13.87 -6.25 -0.06
C ARG A 478 13.32 -4.89 -0.46
N PHE A 479 13.92 -3.80 0.03
CA PHE A 479 13.57 -2.44 -0.41
C PHE A 479 13.84 -2.22 -1.89
N LEU A 480 15.02 -2.60 -2.40
CA LEU A 480 15.34 -2.53 -3.83
C LEU A 480 14.38 -3.38 -4.68
N ASN A 481 13.98 -4.55 -4.18
CA ASN A 481 12.98 -5.39 -4.84
C ASN A 481 11.59 -4.75 -4.85
N ALA A 482 11.19 -4.00 -3.82
CA ALA A 482 9.94 -3.25 -3.84
C ALA A 482 9.95 -2.22 -4.99
N LEU A 483 11.07 -1.51 -5.18
CA LEU A 483 11.27 -0.60 -6.32
C LEU A 483 11.24 -1.33 -7.67
N ILE A 484 11.98 -2.44 -7.82
CA ILE A 484 12.05 -3.19 -9.08
C ILE A 484 10.68 -3.77 -9.45
N LYS A 485 9.93 -4.29 -8.48
CA LYS A 485 8.58 -4.85 -8.68
C LYS A 485 7.61 -3.80 -9.24
N THR A 486 7.78 -2.53 -8.89
CA THR A 486 6.96 -1.41 -9.39
C THR A 486 7.54 -0.78 -10.66
N GLY A 487 8.62 -1.33 -11.23
CA GLY A 487 9.17 -0.87 -12.50
C GLY A 487 10.20 0.26 -12.37
N ILE A 488 10.72 0.52 -11.18
CA ILE A 488 11.85 1.43 -10.98
C ILE A 488 13.15 0.77 -11.39
N GLU A 489 13.94 1.52 -12.13
CA GLU A 489 15.27 1.10 -12.54
C GLU A 489 16.28 1.30 -11.39
N VAL A 490 16.96 0.20 -11.05
CA VAL A 490 18.04 0.14 -10.06
C VAL A 490 19.32 -0.28 -10.77
N GLN A 491 20.42 0.41 -10.49
CA GLN A 491 21.76 0.08 -11.00
C GLN A 491 22.64 -0.51 -9.89
N GLN A 492 23.62 -1.32 -10.26
CA GLN A 492 24.62 -1.86 -9.32
C GLN A 492 26.04 -1.61 -9.84
N ALA A 493 26.89 -1.02 -8.99
CA ALA A 493 28.28 -0.77 -9.33
C ALA A 493 29.11 -2.07 -9.30
N PRO A 494 29.72 -2.50 -10.42
CA PRO A 494 30.49 -3.75 -10.46
C PRO A 494 31.85 -3.64 -9.77
N ALA A 495 32.34 -2.42 -9.55
CA ALA A 495 33.59 -2.11 -8.90
C ALA A 495 33.41 -0.92 -7.94
N ALA A 496 34.36 -0.72 -7.03
CA ALA A 496 34.38 0.46 -6.19
C ALA A 496 34.54 1.73 -7.04
N PHE A 497 33.91 2.82 -6.62
CA PHE A 497 33.97 4.10 -7.31
C PHE A 497 34.01 5.26 -6.31
N SER A 498 34.53 6.41 -6.75
CA SER A 498 34.51 7.63 -5.93
C SER A 498 33.60 8.67 -6.57
N PHE A 499 32.79 9.34 -5.75
CA PHE A 499 31.86 10.36 -6.18
C PHE A 499 31.66 11.40 -5.06
N ALA A 500 31.68 12.69 -5.40
CA ALA A 500 31.53 13.80 -4.45
C ALA A 500 32.43 13.71 -3.19
N GLY A 501 33.67 13.22 -3.34
CA GLY A 501 34.63 13.10 -2.24
C GLY A 501 34.41 11.90 -1.32
N LYS A 502 33.44 11.02 -1.61
CA LYS A 502 33.22 9.74 -0.92
C LYS A 502 33.60 8.57 -1.83
N THR A 503 34.02 7.47 -1.24
CA THR A 503 34.28 6.20 -1.94
C THR A 503 33.21 5.18 -1.56
N TYR A 504 32.66 4.51 -2.57
CA TYR A 504 31.63 3.49 -2.42
C TYR A 504 32.20 2.15 -2.90
N PRO A 505 31.99 1.05 -2.15
CA PRO A 505 32.52 -0.26 -2.52
C PRO A 505 31.78 -0.86 -3.73
N ALA A 506 32.41 -1.86 -4.35
CA ALA A 506 31.74 -2.73 -5.33
C ALA A 506 30.47 -3.35 -4.72
N GLY A 507 29.42 -3.48 -5.53
CA GLY A 507 28.11 -3.96 -5.09
C GLY A 507 27.18 -2.88 -4.56
N SER A 508 27.64 -1.63 -4.39
CA SER A 508 26.77 -0.49 -4.05
C SER A 508 25.72 -0.25 -5.13
N TYR A 509 24.54 0.18 -4.73
CA TYR A 509 23.41 0.40 -5.63
C TYR A 509 23.20 1.89 -5.91
N VAL A 510 22.68 2.19 -7.10
CA VAL A 510 22.32 3.56 -7.50
C VAL A 510 20.90 3.56 -8.05
N VAL A 511 20.03 4.38 -7.46
CA VAL A 511 18.68 4.66 -7.98
C VAL A 511 18.68 6.09 -8.50
N ARG A 512 18.67 6.25 -9.83
CA ARG A 512 18.71 7.58 -10.45
C ARG A 512 17.30 8.18 -10.53
N SER A 513 17.21 9.50 -10.46
CA SER A 513 15.94 10.21 -10.56
C SER A 513 15.59 10.61 -12.00
N ASP A 514 16.51 10.45 -12.96
CA ASP A 514 16.30 10.72 -14.39
C ASP A 514 15.60 9.55 -15.13
N GLN A 515 14.48 9.11 -14.56
CA GLN A 515 13.61 8.07 -15.11
C GLN A 515 12.15 8.52 -15.09
N ALA A 516 11.31 7.94 -15.95
CA ALA A 516 9.92 8.38 -16.13
C ALA A 516 9.09 8.29 -14.84
N PHE A 517 9.37 7.32 -13.97
CA PHE A 517 8.66 7.09 -12.70
C PHE A 517 9.37 7.74 -11.50
N ARG A 518 10.08 8.85 -11.75
CA ARG A 518 10.71 9.69 -10.72
C ARG A 518 9.81 10.00 -9.50
N PRO A 519 8.49 10.27 -9.63
CA PRO A 519 7.63 10.49 -8.48
C PRO A 519 7.67 9.35 -7.46
N HIS A 520 7.63 8.09 -7.93
CA HIS A 520 7.68 6.93 -7.05
C HIS A 520 9.04 6.80 -6.36
N VAL A 521 10.15 7.10 -7.06
CA VAL A 521 11.49 7.15 -6.44
C VAL A 521 11.49 8.13 -5.27
N LEU A 522 11.05 9.36 -5.49
CA LEU A 522 11.04 10.38 -4.44
C LEU A 522 10.15 9.98 -3.26
N ASP A 523 8.98 9.42 -3.53
CA ASP A 523 8.03 8.99 -2.50
C ASP A 523 8.58 7.86 -1.59
N MET A 524 9.46 7.01 -2.13
CA MET A 524 10.08 5.90 -1.38
C MET A 524 11.30 6.31 -0.54
N PHE A 525 12.01 7.37 -0.93
CA PHE A 525 13.24 7.84 -0.26
C PHE A 525 13.05 9.10 0.58
N GLU A 526 12.20 10.05 0.15
CA GLU A 526 12.03 11.33 0.83
C GLU A 526 10.87 11.29 1.84
N PRO A 527 10.96 12.06 2.93
CA PRO A 527 9.86 12.19 3.88
C PRO A 527 8.59 12.77 3.25
N GLN A 528 7.45 12.21 3.61
CA GLN A 528 6.13 12.77 3.27
C GLN A 528 5.89 14.08 4.02
N ASP A 529 5.24 15.04 3.35
CA ASP A 529 4.87 16.33 3.92
C ASP A 529 3.40 16.62 3.61
N HIS A 530 2.51 15.99 4.37
CA HIS A 530 1.08 16.06 4.13
C HIS A 530 0.51 17.41 4.61
N PRO A 531 -0.49 17.99 3.91
CA PRO A 531 -1.09 19.26 4.27
C PRO A 531 -1.73 19.24 5.66
N GLN A 532 -1.76 20.43 6.29
CA GLN A 532 -2.53 20.70 7.50
C GLN A 532 -4.02 20.78 7.12
N ASP A 533 -4.73 19.65 7.17
CA ASP A 533 -6.13 19.57 6.71
C ASP A 533 -7.11 19.75 7.87
N PHE A 534 -7.75 20.91 7.94
CA PHE A 534 -8.72 21.28 8.99
C PHE A 534 -10.01 21.80 8.35
N ALA A 535 -11.15 21.55 8.99
CA ALA A 535 -12.46 22.00 8.48
C ALA A 535 -12.55 23.53 8.29
N TYR A 536 -11.84 24.27 9.13
CA TYR A 536 -11.62 25.71 9.08
C TYR A 536 -10.45 26.04 10.04
N GLU A 537 -9.95 27.27 10.03
CA GLU A 537 -8.86 27.69 10.94
C GLU A 537 -9.25 27.47 12.42
N GLY A 538 -8.49 26.65 13.14
CA GLY A 538 -8.79 26.25 14.53
C GLY A 538 -9.88 25.18 14.70
N GLY A 539 -10.46 24.68 13.61
CA GLY A 539 -11.45 23.60 13.61
C GLY A 539 -10.85 22.20 13.82
N PRO A 540 -11.65 21.13 13.79
CA PRO A 540 -11.15 19.76 13.87
C PRO A 540 -10.38 19.35 12.60
N PRO A 541 -9.35 18.50 12.73
CA PRO A 541 -8.71 17.82 11.62
C PRO A 541 -9.72 17.13 10.70
N ILE A 542 -9.54 17.27 9.39
CA ILE A 542 -10.19 16.38 8.43
C ILE A 542 -9.38 15.10 8.38
N LYS A 543 -10.05 13.96 8.56
CA LYS A 543 -9.40 12.66 8.51
C LYS A 543 -8.84 12.42 7.10
N PRO A 544 -7.55 12.09 6.97
CA PRO A 544 -7.02 11.66 5.69
C PRO A 544 -7.70 10.37 5.24
N TYR A 545 -7.68 10.12 3.92
CA TYR A 545 -8.22 8.88 3.36
C TYR A 545 -7.56 7.62 3.97
N ASP A 546 -6.24 7.66 4.17
CA ASP A 546 -5.47 6.61 4.84
C ASP A 546 -4.32 7.22 5.66
N VAL A 547 -3.20 6.52 5.82
CA VAL A 547 -2.02 6.99 6.56
C VAL A 547 -1.30 8.13 5.82
N THR A 548 -0.67 9.03 6.58
CA THR A 548 -0.02 10.24 6.04
C THR A 548 1.49 10.09 5.87
N GLY A 549 2.13 9.16 6.56
CA GLY A 549 3.58 8.91 6.48
C GLY A 549 3.91 7.42 6.34
N TYR A 550 4.67 7.09 5.30
CA TYR A 550 4.96 5.69 4.94
C TYR A 550 6.28 5.52 4.16
N THR A 551 7.20 6.51 4.19
CA THR A 551 8.48 6.47 3.45
C THR A 551 9.25 5.17 3.74
N LEU A 552 9.29 4.27 2.75
CA LEU A 552 9.71 2.88 2.95
C LEU A 552 11.20 2.76 3.30
N ALA A 553 12.07 3.58 2.68
CA ALA A 553 13.50 3.57 3.00
C ALA A 553 13.76 3.86 4.49
N LEU A 554 12.98 4.74 5.11
CA LEU A 554 13.10 5.08 6.53
C LEU A 554 12.55 3.97 7.43
N GLN A 555 11.41 3.39 7.06
CA GLN A 555 10.79 2.26 7.78
C GLN A 555 11.64 0.98 7.75
N MET A 556 12.45 0.82 6.70
CA MET A 556 13.38 -0.30 6.52
C MET A 556 14.81 0.01 6.96
N ASN A 557 15.07 1.20 7.50
CA ASN A 557 16.39 1.67 7.93
C ASN A 557 17.48 1.53 6.85
N VAL A 558 17.13 1.85 5.60
CA VAL A 558 18.06 1.85 4.47
C VAL A 558 18.97 3.07 4.58
N ALA A 559 20.29 2.84 4.61
CA ALA A 559 21.26 3.93 4.58
C ALA A 559 21.52 4.35 3.13
N PHE A 560 21.39 5.64 2.84
CA PHE A 560 21.61 6.18 1.50
C PHE A 560 22.15 7.60 1.52
N ASP A 561 22.90 7.95 0.47
CA ASP A 561 23.34 9.31 0.20
C ASP A 561 22.45 9.94 -0.87
N ARG A 562 22.00 11.17 -0.61
CA ARG A 562 21.29 12.01 -1.58
C ARG A 562 22.30 12.72 -2.47
N VAL A 563 22.17 12.59 -3.77
CA VAL A 563 22.99 13.32 -4.75
C VAL A 563 22.19 14.51 -5.29
N LEU A 564 22.61 15.73 -4.99
CA LEU A 564 21.93 16.95 -5.47
C LEU A 564 22.52 17.51 -6.77
N ASP A 565 23.82 17.30 -6.99
CA ASP A 565 24.53 17.75 -8.18
C ASP A 565 24.45 16.70 -9.30
N ALA A 566 25.25 16.86 -10.37
CA ALA A 566 25.22 15.93 -11.51
C ALA A 566 25.28 14.46 -11.03
N PRO A 567 24.43 13.57 -11.58
CA PRO A 567 24.29 12.21 -11.06
C PRO A 567 25.60 11.41 -11.21
N PRO A 568 25.82 10.36 -10.40
CA PRO A 568 27.02 9.52 -10.49
C PRO A 568 27.13 8.84 -11.87
N PRO A 569 28.30 8.26 -12.19
CA PRO A 569 28.45 7.42 -13.38
C PRO A 569 27.33 6.39 -13.51
N ALA A 570 26.90 6.11 -14.74
CA ALA A 570 25.92 5.07 -14.98
C ALA A 570 26.54 3.69 -14.78
N PHE A 571 25.82 2.80 -14.10
CA PHE A 571 26.19 1.40 -13.91
C PHE A 571 25.16 0.47 -14.57
N PRO A 572 25.47 -0.83 -14.75
CA PRO A 572 24.51 -1.80 -15.28
C PRO A 572 23.21 -1.83 -14.47
N LEU A 573 22.08 -1.89 -15.19
CA LEU A 573 20.77 -2.09 -14.60
C LEU A 573 20.65 -3.50 -14.04
N ILE A 574 19.94 -3.63 -12.92
CA ILE A 574 19.46 -4.92 -12.44
C ILE A 574 18.24 -5.30 -13.30
N PRO A 575 18.30 -6.41 -14.07
CA PRO A 575 17.28 -6.71 -15.07
C PRO A 575 15.95 -7.21 -14.49
N ASP A 576 15.98 -7.79 -13.29
CA ASP A 576 14.80 -8.31 -12.60
C ASP A 576 15.01 -8.31 -11.08
N VAL A 577 13.99 -8.74 -10.32
CA VAL A 577 14.07 -8.87 -8.86
C VAL A 577 15.30 -9.65 -8.44
N ILE A 578 15.98 -9.14 -7.42
CA ILE A 578 17.14 -9.75 -6.81
C ILE A 578 16.67 -10.98 -6.05
N ALA A 579 16.88 -12.17 -6.62
CA ALA A 579 16.34 -13.43 -6.12
C ALA A 579 16.83 -13.81 -4.71
N ALA A 580 18.06 -13.43 -4.37
CA ALA A 580 18.65 -13.62 -3.06
C ALA A 580 19.57 -12.44 -2.73
N PRO A 581 19.68 -12.04 -1.45
CA PRO A 581 20.68 -11.04 -1.06
C PRO A 581 22.10 -11.53 -1.38
N PRO A 582 23.10 -10.62 -1.44
CA PRO A 582 24.50 -11.01 -1.54
C PRO A 582 24.85 -12.08 -0.52
N ALA A 583 25.47 -13.16 -0.98
CA ALA A 583 25.69 -14.33 -0.15
C ALA A 583 26.59 -13.99 1.05
N GLY A 584 26.11 -14.35 2.24
CA GLY A 584 26.89 -14.24 3.47
C GLY A 584 28.08 -15.19 3.49
N ARG A 585 29.01 -14.97 4.41
CA ARG A 585 30.25 -15.74 4.52
C ARG A 585 30.47 -16.26 5.94
N ILE A 586 31.10 -17.42 6.03
CA ILE A 586 31.76 -17.83 7.28
C ILE A 586 33.13 -17.15 7.29
N VAL A 587 33.38 -16.29 8.27
CA VAL A 587 34.61 -15.52 8.39
C VAL A 587 35.43 -16.08 9.56
N GLY A 588 36.75 -16.24 9.35
CA GLY A 588 37.65 -16.85 10.33
C GLY A 588 37.72 -18.37 10.25
N SER A 589 38.59 -18.97 11.08
CA SER A 589 38.86 -20.43 11.10
C SER A 589 38.75 -21.04 12.50
N GLY A 590 38.11 -20.34 13.43
CA GLY A 590 37.87 -20.81 14.79
C GLY A 590 36.99 -22.06 14.82
N LYS A 591 37.11 -22.86 15.89
CA LYS A 591 36.37 -24.12 16.05
C LYS A 591 35.46 -24.15 17.28
N ALA A 592 35.35 -23.05 18.03
CA ALA A 592 34.52 -23.00 19.25
C ALA A 592 33.04 -22.75 18.94
N GLY A 593 32.74 -22.16 17.78
CA GLY A 593 31.38 -21.79 17.37
C GLY A 593 31.37 -20.52 16.53
N TYR A 594 30.19 -19.94 16.35
CA TYR A 594 29.96 -18.78 15.49
C TYR A 594 29.29 -17.65 16.24
N VAL A 595 29.66 -16.40 15.90
CA VAL A 595 28.90 -15.20 16.26
C VAL A 595 28.24 -14.60 15.01
N VAL A 596 26.96 -14.26 15.08
CA VAL A 596 26.20 -13.59 14.01
C VAL A 596 25.61 -12.27 14.53
N ASP A 597 25.62 -11.24 13.69
CA ASP A 597 25.07 -9.93 14.04
C ASP A 597 23.55 -9.98 14.23
N HIS A 598 23.08 -9.36 15.31
CA HIS A 598 21.67 -9.27 15.66
C HIS A 598 20.94 -8.14 14.90
N ALA A 599 21.68 -7.22 14.27
CA ALA A 599 21.12 -6.15 13.45
C ALA A 599 20.42 -6.67 12.18
N VAL A 600 20.76 -7.88 11.71
CA VAL A 600 20.18 -8.48 10.49
C VAL A 600 18.95 -9.31 10.84
N ASN A 601 17.78 -8.97 10.30
CA ASN A 601 16.52 -9.68 10.59
C ASN A 601 16.58 -11.18 10.20
N ASN A 602 17.33 -11.55 9.17
CA ASN A 602 17.46 -12.95 8.78
C ASN A 602 18.21 -13.82 9.82
N SER A 603 18.88 -13.22 10.83
CA SER A 603 19.49 -13.95 11.94
C SER A 603 18.46 -14.65 12.84
N TYR A 604 17.21 -14.17 12.88
CA TYR A 604 16.12 -14.81 13.61
C TYR A 604 15.69 -16.13 12.95
N THR A 605 15.75 -16.22 11.62
CA THR A 605 15.56 -17.49 10.90
C THR A 605 16.61 -18.53 11.32
N LEU A 606 17.88 -18.13 11.44
CA LEU A 606 18.93 -19.02 11.94
C LEU A 606 18.64 -19.45 13.39
N SER A 607 18.25 -18.52 14.24
CA SER A 607 17.87 -18.81 15.63
C SER A 607 16.75 -19.85 15.69
N ASN A 608 15.68 -19.66 14.90
CA ASN A 608 14.55 -20.59 14.84
C ASN A 608 14.95 -21.98 14.32
N ARG A 609 15.79 -22.07 13.30
CA ARG A 609 16.31 -23.35 12.78
C ARG A 609 17.15 -24.10 13.81
N LEU A 610 18.03 -23.41 14.53
CA LEU A 610 18.87 -23.99 15.58
C LEU A 610 18.04 -24.45 16.79
N LEU A 611 17.08 -23.64 17.24
CA LEU A 611 16.17 -23.99 18.33
C LEU A 611 15.28 -25.17 17.97
N LYS A 612 14.74 -25.21 16.75
CA LYS A 612 13.99 -26.36 16.22
C LYS A 612 14.83 -27.64 16.18
N ALA A 613 16.14 -27.51 16.01
CA ALA A 613 17.09 -28.61 16.06
C ALA A 613 17.50 -29.03 17.50
N GLY A 614 17.02 -28.32 18.54
CA GLY A 614 17.37 -28.56 19.94
C GLY A 614 18.81 -28.14 20.29
N LEU A 615 19.40 -27.24 19.51
CA LEU A 615 20.77 -26.78 19.71
C LEU A 615 20.81 -25.56 20.63
N PRO A 616 21.89 -25.39 21.42
CA PRO A 616 22.03 -24.23 22.29
C PRO A 616 22.28 -22.96 21.47
N VAL A 617 21.58 -21.89 21.83
CA VAL A 617 21.64 -20.58 21.18
C VAL A 617 21.64 -19.51 22.25
N PHE A 618 22.50 -18.51 22.12
CA PHE A 618 22.63 -17.45 23.11
C PHE A 618 22.65 -16.06 22.47
N TRP A 619 22.15 -15.05 23.16
CA TRP A 619 22.45 -13.65 22.84
C TRP A 619 23.49 -13.10 23.81
N LEU A 620 24.55 -12.50 23.29
CA LEU A 620 25.59 -11.88 24.09
C LEU A 620 25.13 -10.49 24.54
N LYS A 621 25.10 -10.22 25.85
CA LYS A 621 24.64 -8.91 26.35
C LYS A 621 25.65 -7.78 26.11
N ALA A 622 26.92 -8.12 25.97
CA ALA A 622 27.96 -7.16 25.68
C ALA A 622 28.22 -7.04 24.17
N ALA A 623 28.71 -5.87 23.76
CA ALA A 623 29.27 -5.68 22.44
C ALA A 623 30.40 -6.70 22.19
N THR A 624 30.42 -7.32 21.02
CA THR A 624 31.29 -8.47 20.72
C THR A 624 32.29 -8.14 19.60
N PRO A 625 33.61 -8.12 19.87
CA PRO A 625 34.63 -7.92 18.84
C PRO A 625 34.71 -9.12 17.89
N VAL A 626 34.67 -8.86 16.58
CA VAL A 626 34.85 -9.86 15.52
C VAL A 626 35.57 -9.21 14.32
N ASP A 627 36.60 -9.86 13.77
CA ASP A 627 37.25 -9.47 12.50
C ASP A 627 37.47 -7.96 12.27
N GLY A 628 38.02 -7.27 13.28
CA GLY A 628 38.33 -5.83 13.21
C GLY A 628 37.12 -4.90 13.36
N ARG A 629 35.92 -5.43 13.61
CA ARG A 629 34.71 -4.69 13.96
C ARG A 629 34.17 -5.11 15.34
N THR A 630 33.19 -4.37 15.83
CA THR A 630 32.49 -4.69 17.09
C THR A 630 31.00 -4.75 16.81
N LEU A 631 30.41 -5.93 17.01
CA LEU A 631 28.96 -6.12 16.93
C LEU A 631 28.30 -5.50 18.15
N ALA A 632 27.13 -4.90 17.97
CA ALA A 632 26.33 -4.35 19.05
C ALA A 632 25.87 -5.45 20.04
N PRO A 633 25.42 -5.08 21.26
CA PRO A 633 24.73 -5.99 22.16
C PRO A 633 23.63 -6.79 21.46
N GLY A 634 23.53 -8.06 21.85
CA GLY A 634 22.56 -9.02 21.33
C GLY A 634 23.12 -10.04 20.34
N ALA A 635 24.38 -9.89 19.89
CA ALA A 635 24.98 -10.79 18.92
C ALA A 635 24.73 -12.28 19.27
N LEU A 636 24.32 -13.04 18.26
CA LEU A 636 23.95 -14.44 18.40
C LEU A 636 25.20 -15.30 18.54
N TRP A 637 25.34 -16.03 19.64
CA TRP A 637 26.39 -17.04 19.85
C TRP A 637 25.85 -18.45 19.66
N VAL A 638 26.50 -19.20 18.77
CA VAL A 638 26.17 -20.60 18.43
C VAL A 638 27.39 -21.48 18.71
N PRO A 639 27.39 -22.29 19.79
CA PRO A 639 28.48 -23.23 20.06
C PRO A 639 28.66 -24.25 18.94
N ALA A 640 29.91 -24.60 18.65
CA ALA A 640 30.24 -25.58 17.62
C ALA A 640 29.69 -26.98 17.96
N SER A 641 29.08 -27.60 16.96
CA SER A 641 28.73 -29.02 16.93
C SER A 641 28.50 -29.39 15.46
N ALA A 642 28.70 -30.65 15.08
CA ALA A 642 28.52 -31.08 13.69
C ALA A 642 27.15 -30.67 13.10
N ARG A 643 26.09 -30.70 13.92
CA ARG A 643 24.75 -30.28 13.50
C ARG A 643 24.60 -28.76 13.41
N ALA A 644 25.18 -28.01 14.35
CA ALA A 644 25.20 -26.55 14.28
C ALA A 644 25.99 -26.07 13.07
N ASP A 645 27.16 -26.66 12.81
CA ASP A 645 28.01 -26.36 11.66
C ASP A 645 27.26 -26.54 10.33
N ALA A 646 26.53 -27.66 10.18
CA ALA A 646 25.74 -27.93 8.99
C ALA A 646 24.60 -26.90 8.80
N ILE A 647 23.91 -26.51 9.88
CA ILE A 647 22.81 -25.52 9.81
C ILE A 647 23.36 -24.13 9.48
N VAL A 648 24.44 -23.71 10.14
CA VAL A 648 25.08 -22.40 9.90
C VAL A 648 25.60 -22.34 8.46
N ALA A 649 26.32 -23.37 8.00
CA ALA A 649 26.83 -23.43 6.63
C ALA A 649 25.71 -23.37 5.57
N ALA A 650 24.57 -24.02 5.81
CA ALA A 650 23.41 -23.97 4.91
C ALA A 650 22.64 -22.63 4.97
N ALA A 651 22.75 -21.89 6.07
CA ALA A 651 21.99 -20.66 6.31
C ALA A 651 22.71 -19.41 5.82
N VAL A 652 24.01 -19.28 6.11
CA VAL A 652 24.83 -18.07 5.91
C VAL A 652 24.74 -17.52 4.47
N GLY A 653 24.96 -18.38 3.47
CA GLY A 653 24.90 -17.97 2.07
C GLY A 653 23.52 -17.44 1.67
N PRO A 654 22.46 -18.27 1.68
CA PRO A 654 21.12 -17.87 1.24
C PRO A 654 20.48 -16.74 2.07
N LEU A 655 20.78 -16.66 3.37
CA LEU A 655 20.21 -15.64 4.26
C LEU A 655 20.97 -14.30 4.23
N GLY A 656 22.16 -14.25 3.63
CA GLY A 656 22.88 -12.99 3.37
C GLY A 656 23.42 -12.28 4.61
N PHE A 657 23.87 -13.04 5.62
CA PHE A 657 24.58 -12.50 6.79
C PHE A 657 25.90 -13.25 7.00
N ASP A 658 26.88 -12.60 7.61
CA ASP A 658 28.15 -13.24 7.95
C ASP A 658 28.08 -13.97 9.30
N ALA A 659 28.76 -15.11 9.40
CA ALA A 659 28.98 -15.83 10.65
C ALA A 659 30.48 -15.87 10.99
N HIS A 660 30.86 -15.34 12.14
CA HIS A 660 32.24 -15.21 12.56
C HIS A 660 32.67 -16.41 13.42
N ALA A 661 33.54 -17.26 12.89
CA ALA A 661 34.03 -18.47 13.55
C ALA A 661 35.08 -18.12 14.62
N LEU A 662 34.76 -18.36 15.89
CA LEU A 662 35.62 -17.98 17.02
C LEU A 662 36.53 -19.12 17.49
N ALA A 663 37.74 -18.76 17.90
CA ALA A 663 38.72 -19.71 18.44
C ALA A 663 38.38 -20.19 19.86
N ALA A 664 37.64 -19.37 20.61
CA ALA A 664 37.17 -19.66 21.97
C ALA A 664 35.74 -19.14 22.16
N ARG A 665 35.08 -19.65 23.20
CA ARG A 665 33.75 -19.16 23.61
C ARG A 665 33.84 -17.69 24.04
N PRO A 666 32.90 -16.82 23.63
CA PRO A 666 32.79 -15.45 24.14
C PRO A 666 32.67 -15.40 25.67
N VAL A 667 33.38 -14.45 26.28
CA VAL A 667 33.33 -14.19 27.73
C VAL A 667 32.27 -13.10 28.00
N GLY A 668 31.48 -13.27 29.05
CA GLY A 668 30.48 -12.29 29.47
C GLY A 668 29.10 -12.91 29.72
N GLU A 669 28.15 -12.07 30.13
CA GLU A 669 26.77 -12.47 30.29
C GLU A 669 26.12 -12.75 28.94
N ALA A 670 25.32 -13.83 28.91
CA ALA A 670 24.55 -14.21 27.75
C ALA A 670 23.14 -14.64 28.17
N VAL A 671 22.18 -14.44 27.27
CA VAL A 671 20.80 -14.88 27.41
C VAL A 671 20.65 -16.19 26.66
N ALA A 672 20.38 -17.29 27.35
CA ALA A 672 20.14 -18.59 26.73
C ALA A 672 18.71 -18.64 26.16
N LEU A 673 18.59 -18.92 24.87
CA LEU A 673 17.30 -19.04 24.20
C LEU A 673 16.74 -20.46 24.32
N LYS A 674 15.41 -20.58 24.26
CA LYS A 674 14.71 -21.86 24.21
C LYS A 674 13.62 -21.80 23.14
N PRO A 675 13.17 -22.96 22.62
CA PRO A 675 11.97 -23.00 21.77
C PRO A 675 10.77 -22.39 22.49
N VAL A 676 9.97 -21.60 21.77
CA VAL A 676 8.84 -20.83 22.32
C VAL A 676 7.54 -21.31 21.69
N LYS A 677 6.52 -21.56 22.51
CA LYS A 677 5.14 -21.81 22.05
C LYS A 677 4.38 -20.48 21.96
N ILE A 678 4.16 -20.02 20.73
CA ILE A 678 3.54 -18.72 20.44
C ILE A 678 2.04 -18.88 20.26
N GLY A 679 1.24 -18.20 21.09
CA GLY A 679 -0.17 -17.97 20.84
C GLY A 679 -0.39 -16.59 20.20
N LEU A 680 -0.66 -16.56 18.90
CA LEU A 680 -1.02 -15.33 18.19
C LEU A 680 -2.53 -15.13 18.27
N VAL A 681 -2.98 -14.04 18.89
CA VAL A 681 -4.41 -13.80 19.11
C VAL A 681 -5.07 -13.36 17.81
N ASP A 682 -6.26 -13.91 17.55
CA ASP A 682 -7.10 -13.57 16.41
C ASP A 682 -8.59 -13.65 16.82
N VAL A 683 -9.48 -13.17 15.95
CA VAL A 683 -10.91 -13.03 16.21
C VAL A 683 -11.74 -13.64 15.08
N TYR A 684 -13.02 -13.93 15.35
CA TYR A 684 -13.96 -14.30 14.29
C TYR A 684 -14.04 -13.19 13.23
N GLY A 685 -13.94 -13.56 11.95
CA GLY A 685 -13.82 -12.63 10.82
C GLY A 685 -12.37 -12.27 10.48
N GLY A 686 -11.43 -12.58 11.37
CA GLY A 686 -10.01 -12.34 11.22
C GLY A 686 -9.57 -10.91 11.57
N SER A 687 -8.35 -10.78 12.08
CA SER A 687 -7.64 -9.54 12.32
C SER A 687 -6.59 -9.32 11.23
N MET A 688 -6.59 -8.14 10.60
CA MET A 688 -5.60 -7.81 9.56
C MET A 688 -4.22 -7.63 10.17
N ALA A 689 -4.11 -7.03 11.36
CA ALA A 689 -2.82 -6.86 12.03
C ALA A 689 -2.22 -8.20 12.51
N SER A 690 -3.06 -9.13 13.00
CA SER A 690 -2.67 -10.53 13.25
C SER A 690 -2.28 -11.23 11.96
N GLY A 691 -3.04 -11.00 10.89
CA GLY A 691 -2.74 -11.36 9.51
C GLY A 691 -1.33 -11.02 9.02
N TRP A 692 -0.95 -9.75 9.11
CA TRP A 692 0.40 -9.29 8.79
C TRP A 692 1.46 -9.96 9.67
N THR A 693 1.15 -10.21 10.93
CA THR A 693 2.07 -10.93 11.84
C THR A 693 2.28 -12.38 11.43
N ARG A 694 1.21 -13.07 10.98
CA ARG A 694 1.32 -14.42 10.39
C ARG A 694 2.27 -14.43 9.20
N TRP A 695 2.07 -13.49 8.28
CA TRP A 695 2.95 -13.35 7.11
C TRP A 695 4.41 -13.14 7.54
N ILE A 696 4.67 -12.21 8.46
CA ILE A 696 6.02 -11.94 9.02
C ILE A 696 6.60 -13.22 9.65
N PHE A 697 5.86 -13.90 10.53
CA PHE A 697 6.35 -15.11 11.21
C PHE A 697 6.70 -16.22 10.24
N GLU A 698 5.94 -16.40 9.17
CA GLU A 698 6.26 -17.37 8.13
C GLU A 698 7.53 -16.99 7.35
N GLN A 699 7.76 -15.69 7.08
CA GLN A 699 9.01 -15.24 6.44
C GLN A 699 10.26 -15.54 7.28
N TYR A 700 10.13 -15.60 8.61
CA TYR A 700 11.25 -15.81 9.55
C TYR A 700 11.19 -17.15 10.29
N GLU A 701 10.32 -18.07 9.88
CA GLU A 701 10.17 -19.43 10.41
C GLU A 701 9.80 -19.50 11.91
N PHE A 702 9.03 -18.53 12.42
CA PHE A 702 8.49 -18.59 13.78
C PHE A 702 7.30 -19.55 13.86
N PRO A 703 7.28 -20.52 14.80
CA PRO A 703 6.13 -21.38 15.01
C PRO A 703 5.05 -20.64 15.79
N TYR A 704 3.80 -20.62 15.29
CA TYR A 704 2.68 -19.99 15.99
C TYR A 704 1.40 -20.82 15.90
N GLU A 705 0.53 -20.64 16.88
CA GLU A 705 -0.85 -21.13 16.87
C GLU A 705 -1.80 -19.94 17.06
N LEU A 706 -2.91 -19.93 16.30
CA LEU A 706 -3.95 -18.93 16.48
C LEU A 706 -4.77 -19.20 17.74
N VAL A 707 -4.97 -18.15 18.55
CA VAL A 707 -5.72 -18.22 19.80
C VAL A 707 -6.93 -17.29 19.73
N TYR A 708 -8.11 -17.84 19.95
CA TYR A 708 -9.38 -17.13 19.87
C TYR A 708 -9.97 -16.82 21.24
N PRO A 709 -10.92 -15.87 21.35
CA PRO A 709 -11.47 -15.40 22.63
C PRO A 709 -11.97 -16.52 23.56
N GLN A 710 -12.67 -17.53 23.04
CA GLN A 710 -13.12 -18.67 23.85
C GLN A 710 -11.97 -19.44 24.52
N ALA A 711 -10.84 -19.59 23.83
CA ALA A 711 -9.67 -20.27 24.39
C ALA A 711 -9.01 -19.41 25.47
N LEU A 712 -8.95 -18.09 25.28
CA LEU A 712 -8.45 -17.13 26.27
C LEU A 712 -9.32 -17.15 27.53
N ASP A 713 -10.64 -17.06 27.36
CA ASP A 713 -11.63 -17.05 28.44
C ASP A 713 -11.62 -18.34 29.28
N LYS A 714 -11.28 -19.48 28.67
CA LYS A 714 -11.17 -20.76 29.37
C LYS A 714 -9.99 -20.80 30.36
N GLY A 715 -8.98 -19.95 30.18
CA GLY A 715 -7.79 -19.90 31.03
C GLY A 715 -6.85 -21.09 30.83
N ALA A 716 -6.03 -21.39 31.85
CA ALA A 716 -4.97 -22.40 31.83
C ALA A 716 -3.94 -22.21 30.68
N LEU A 717 -3.73 -20.95 30.27
CA LEU A 717 -2.98 -20.59 29.06
C LEU A 717 -1.49 -20.97 29.15
N ARG A 718 -0.89 -20.94 30.35
CA ARG A 718 0.55 -21.21 30.54
C ARG A 718 0.94 -22.65 30.22
N SER A 719 -0.01 -23.58 30.35
CA SER A 719 0.20 -24.99 29.96
C SER A 719 0.39 -25.18 28.44
N LYS A 720 -0.05 -24.20 27.63
CA LYS A 720 -0.06 -24.27 26.16
C LYS A 720 0.93 -23.31 25.52
N TYR A 721 1.02 -22.11 26.04
CA TYR A 721 1.79 -21.03 25.42
C TYR A 721 2.83 -20.49 26.40
N ASP A 722 3.94 -20.02 25.86
CA ASP A 722 4.96 -19.24 26.56
C ASP A 722 4.74 -17.74 26.36
N VAL A 723 4.20 -17.37 25.19
CA VAL A 723 3.88 -15.99 24.83
C VAL A 723 2.49 -15.88 24.19
N LEU A 724 1.76 -14.82 24.55
CA LEU A 724 0.53 -14.40 23.89
C LEU A 724 0.75 -13.05 23.22
N ILE A 725 0.34 -12.93 21.96
CA ILE A 725 0.56 -11.73 21.15
C ILE A 725 -0.78 -11.14 20.73
N PHE A 726 -1.04 -9.90 21.12
CA PHE A 726 -2.22 -9.12 20.79
C PHE A 726 -1.85 -8.00 19.83
N GLN A 727 -2.51 -7.98 18.67
CA GLN A 727 -2.30 -6.99 17.61
C GLN A 727 -3.40 -5.92 17.62
N SER A 728 -3.12 -4.75 17.03
CA SER A 728 -3.87 -3.50 17.19
C SER A 728 -5.40 -3.60 17.14
N ASP A 729 -5.95 -4.40 16.21
CA ASP A 729 -7.38 -4.49 15.91
C ASP A 729 -8.12 -5.61 16.67
N VAL A 730 -7.44 -6.50 17.42
CA VAL A 730 -8.10 -7.63 18.12
C VAL A 730 -9.00 -7.18 19.28
N LEU A 731 -8.74 -6.01 19.86
CA LEU A 731 -9.56 -5.40 20.91
C LEU A 731 -10.73 -4.57 20.36
N GLY A 732 -10.91 -4.51 19.03
CA GLY A 732 -11.89 -3.64 18.39
C GLY A 732 -11.57 -2.14 18.53
N ARG A 733 -12.51 -1.30 18.05
CA ARG A 733 -12.39 0.15 18.18
C ARG A 733 -12.66 0.62 19.60
N GLU A 734 -11.99 1.68 20.01
CA GLU A 734 -12.17 2.25 21.35
C GLU A 734 -13.53 2.91 21.56
N ASP A 735 -14.17 3.36 20.48
CA ASP A 735 -15.48 4.03 20.48
C ASP A 735 -16.67 3.06 20.64
N GLY A 736 -16.39 1.77 20.90
CA GLY A 736 -17.40 0.78 21.27
C GLY A 736 -18.18 0.17 20.10
N PHE A 737 -17.91 0.57 18.86
CA PHE A 737 -18.51 -0.09 17.69
C PHE A 737 -17.75 -1.38 17.39
N SER A 738 -18.43 -2.50 17.58
CA SER A 738 -17.95 -3.79 17.11
C SER A 738 -19.05 -4.51 16.37
N ARG A 739 -18.70 -5.12 15.22
CA ARG A 739 -19.64 -5.91 14.43
C ARG A 739 -20.23 -7.02 15.29
N ASP A 740 -21.54 -7.22 15.19
CA ASP A 740 -22.20 -8.36 15.80
C ASP A 740 -21.64 -9.65 15.21
N GLN A 741 -21.51 -10.67 16.06
CA GLN A 741 -21.08 -11.99 15.62
C GLN A 741 -22.29 -12.86 15.29
N PRO A 742 -22.16 -13.77 14.31
CA PRO A 742 -23.23 -14.70 13.98
C PRO A 742 -23.51 -15.66 15.14
N ALA A 743 -24.74 -16.18 15.19
CA ALA A 743 -25.07 -17.24 16.13
C ALA A 743 -24.28 -18.52 15.78
N ALA A 744 -23.83 -19.27 16.80
CA ALA A 744 -23.04 -20.49 16.59
C ALA A 744 -23.76 -21.55 15.74
N ALA A 745 -25.10 -21.59 15.79
CA ALA A 745 -25.91 -22.50 14.99
C ALA A 745 -25.97 -22.14 13.49
N ASP A 746 -25.58 -20.91 13.13
CA ASP A 746 -25.67 -20.37 11.77
C ASP A 746 -24.36 -20.49 10.98
N ILE A 747 -23.31 -21.05 11.59
CA ILE A 747 -21.99 -21.15 10.99
C ILE A 747 -21.47 -22.60 11.04
N PRO A 748 -20.58 -23.00 10.11
CA PRO A 748 -19.95 -24.32 10.17
C PRO A 748 -19.24 -24.55 11.50
N ALA A 749 -19.38 -25.77 12.05
CA ALA A 749 -18.85 -26.14 13.36
C ALA A 749 -17.36 -25.84 13.55
N ALA A 750 -16.57 -25.92 12.46
CA ALA A 750 -15.14 -25.61 12.45
C ALA A 750 -14.80 -24.17 12.91
N TYR A 751 -15.72 -23.22 12.74
CA TYR A 751 -15.54 -21.80 13.08
C TYR A 751 -16.15 -21.41 14.43
N SER A 752 -16.99 -22.26 15.03
CA SER A 752 -17.67 -21.97 16.30
C SER A 752 -16.73 -21.59 17.45
N LYS A 753 -15.54 -22.21 17.50
CA LYS A 753 -14.48 -21.93 18.48
C LYS A 753 -13.88 -20.52 18.38
N MET A 754 -14.08 -19.84 17.25
CA MET A 754 -13.53 -18.51 16.98
C MET A 754 -14.42 -17.38 17.52
N LEU A 755 -15.69 -17.68 17.81
CA LEU A 755 -16.65 -16.72 18.37
C LEU A 755 -16.22 -16.23 19.77
N GLY A 756 -16.78 -15.11 20.18
CA GLY A 756 -16.48 -14.41 21.43
C GLY A 756 -15.73 -13.09 21.20
N ARG A 757 -15.57 -12.32 22.27
CA ARG A 757 -14.87 -11.03 22.26
C ARG A 757 -13.83 -11.02 23.38
N ILE A 758 -12.73 -10.31 23.16
CA ILE A 758 -11.76 -10.03 24.22
C ILE A 758 -12.34 -8.92 25.09
N THR A 759 -12.50 -9.17 26.39
CA THR A 759 -13.12 -8.22 27.31
C THR A 759 -12.31 -8.05 28.59
N GLU A 760 -12.39 -6.87 29.20
CA GLU A 760 -11.76 -6.60 30.50
C GLU A 760 -12.35 -7.45 31.62
N ALA A 761 -13.66 -7.74 31.57
CA ALA A 761 -14.33 -8.49 32.63
C ALA A 761 -14.00 -10.00 32.63
N LYS A 762 -13.79 -10.59 31.45
CA LYS A 762 -13.66 -12.06 31.32
C LYS A 762 -12.29 -12.50 30.83
N THR A 763 -11.76 -11.84 29.81
CA THR A 763 -10.56 -12.29 29.11
C THR A 763 -9.28 -11.77 29.78
N LEU A 764 -9.20 -10.48 30.07
CA LEU A 764 -8.00 -9.88 30.64
C LEU A 764 -7.58 -10.45 32.00
N PRO A 765 -8.48 -10.88 32.91
CA PRO A 765 -8.10 -11.57 34.13
C PRO A 765 -7.35 -12.89 33.86
N GLN A 766 -7.72 -13.63 32.81
CA GLN A 766 -7.03 -14.86 32.41
C GLN A 766 -5.65 -14.55 31.81
N VAL A 767 -5.54 -13.48 31.03
CA VAL A 767 -4.27 -13.00 30.46
C VAL A 767 -3.33 -12.51 31.57
N ALA A 768 -3.85 -11.77 32.55
CA ALA A 768 -3.09 -11.35 33.73
C ALA A 768 -2.63 -12.55 34.57
N ALA A 769 -3.48 -13.56 34.76
CA ALA A 769 -3.11 -14.80 35.44
C ALA A 769 -1.99 -15.54 34.69
N PHE A 770 -2.08 -15.61 33.36
CA PHE A 770 -1.03 -16.17 32.50
C PHE A 770 0.31 -15.47 32.67
N ALA A 771 0.33 -14.13 32.65
CA ALA A 771 1.54 -13.35 32.90
C ALA A 771 2.08 -13.60 34.32
N LYS A 772 1.21 -13.56 35.34
CA LYS A 772 1.60 -13.81 36.74
C LYS A 772 2.25 -15.18 36.96
N ASP A 773 1.84 -16.19 36.18
CA ASP A 773 2.39 -17.55 36.20
C ASP A 773 3.67 -17.72 35.35
N GLY A 774 4.26 -16.63 34.85
CA GLY A 774 5.52 -16.66 34.09
C GLY A 774 5.35 -16.68 32.58
N GLY A 775 4.15 -16.41 32.06
CA GLY A 775 3.91 -16.16 30.64
C GLY A 775 4.36 -14.76 30.21
N THR A 776 4.55 -14.56 28.91
CA THR A 776 4.83 -13.24 28.32
C THR A 776 3.65 -12.73 27.52
N VAL A 777 3.20 -11.50 27.76
CA VAL A 777 2.17 -10.85 26.94
C VAL A 777 2.84 -9.77 26.09
N ILE A 778 2.61 -9.80 24.78
CA ILE A 778 3.04 -8.76 23.84
C ILE A 778 1.80 -8.08 23.30
N ALA A 779 1.72 -6.76 23.44
CA ALA A 779 0.61 -5.96 22.95
C ALA A 779 1.13 -4.87 22.03
N VAL A 780 0.72 -4.90 20.76
CA VAL A 780 1.21 -4.00 19.70
C VAL A 780 0.10 -3.03 19.28
N GLY A 781 0.48 -1.78 19.01
CA GLY A 781 -0.43 -0.77 18.53
C GLY A 781 -1.49 -0.41 19.57
N ASN A 782 -2.74 -0.34 19.13
CA ASN A 782 -3.88 -0.08 20.00
C ASN A 782 -4.10 -1.18 21.05
N ALA A 783 -3.62 -2.42 20.84
CA ALA A 783 -3.74 -3.47 21.85
C ALA A 783 -2.97 -3.15 23.14
N SER A 784 -1.94 -2.30 23.05
CA SER A 784 -1.13 -1.88 24.21
C SER A 784 -1.93 -1.17 25.32
N ARG A 785 -3.14 -0.66 25.01
CA ARG A 785 -4.06 -0.07 26.01
C ARG A 785 -4.47 -1.06 27.11
N MET A 786 -4.30 -2.36 26.90
CA MET A 786 -4.58 -3.38 27.93
C MET A 786 -3.61 -3.31 29.13
N GLY A 787 -2.49 -2.59 29.02
CA GLY A 787 -1.45 -2.55 30.07
C GLY A 787 -1.98 -2.21 31.47
N GLU A 788 -2.77 -1.15 31.58
CA GLU A 788 -3.40 -0.72 32.84
C GLU A 788 -4.35 -1.79 33.38
N ALA A 789 -5.22 -2.34 32.51
CA ALA A 789 -6.19 -3.37 32.89
C ALA A 789 -5.54 -4.71 33.30
N LEU A 790 -4.30 -4.98 32.85
CA LEU A 790 -3.50 -6.12 33.32
C LEU A 790 -2.86 -5.86 34.70
N GLY A 791 -2.84 -4.61 35.16
CA GLY A 791 -2.27 -4.19 36.44
C GLY A 791 -0.82 -3.71 36.37
N LEU A 792 -0.34 -3.25 35.20
CA LEU A 792 0.95 -2.57 35.10
C LEU A 792 0.82 -1.12 35.61
N PRO A 793 1.83 -0.58 36.34
CA PRO A 793 1.86 0.81 36.78
C PRO A 793 2.30 1.74 35.63
N VAL A 794 1.45 1.87 34.63
CA VAL A 794 1.59 2.82 33.52
C VAL A 794 0.32 3.64 33.39
N SER A 795 0.40 4.83 32.80
CA SER A 795 -0.77 5.62 32.43
C SER A 795 -0.63 6.14 31.00
N ASN A 796 -1.73 6.19 30.26
CA ASN A 796 -1.72 6.76 28.91
C ASN A 796 -1.56 8.30 28.94
N LEU A 797 -0.41 8.78 28.45
CA LEU A 797 -0.06 10.20 28.33
C LEU A 797 -1.08 10.98 27.49
N LEU A 798 -1.77 10.32 26.56
CA LEU A 798 -2.77 10.90 25.66
C LEU A 798 -4.22 10.75 26.17
N ALA A 799 -4.39 10.28 27.41
CA ALA A 799 -5.67 10.24 28.10
C ALA A 799 -5.50 10.67 29.58
N PRO A 800 -5.15 11.93 29.85
CA PRO A 800 -4.99 12.41 31.23
C PRO A 800 -6.31 12.37 32.02
N ASP A 801 -6.20 12.37 33.34
CA ASP A 801 -7.36 12.37 34.23
C ASP A 801 -8.24 13.61 34.01
N GLY A 802 -9.53 13.36 33.82
CA GLY A 802 -10.57 14.36 33.77
C GLY A 802 -10.97 14.86 35.16
N PRO A 803 -11.93 15.80 35.24
CA PRO A 803 -12.39 16.36 36.51
C PRO A 803 -12.95 15.33 37.51
N ASP A 804 -13.40 14.18 37.03
CA ASP A 804 -13.92 13.05 37.82
C ASP A 804 -12.86 11.98 38.14
N GLY A 805 -11.59 12.24 37.81
CA GLY A 805 -10.47 11.31 38.01
C GLY A 805 -10.43 10.15 37.03
N LYS A 806 -11.22 10.18 35.94
CA LYS A 806 -11.18 9.16 34.89
C LYS A 806 -10.34 9.62 33.70
N PRO A 807 -9.61 8.72 33.00
CA PRO A 807 -8.88 9.06 31.79
C PRO A 807 -9.80 9.66 30.71
N VAL A 808 -9.48 10.86 30.23
CA VAL A 808 -10.18 11.53 29.14
C VAL A 808 -9.24 11.69 27.96
N ARG A 809 -9.59 11.08 26.82
CA ARG A 809 -8.81 11.17 25.59
C ARG A 809 -8.63 12.62 25.16
N VAL A 810 -7.40 12.99 24.78
CA VAL A 810 -7.13 14.30 24.19
C VAL A 810 -7.92 14.44 22.87
N PRO A 811 -8.71 15.51 22.69
CA PRO A 811 -9.52 15.69 21.49
C PRO A 811 -8.66 15.90 20.24
N SER A 812 -9.16 15.51 19.07
CA SER A 812 -8.43 15.61 17.80
C SER A 812 -8.04 17.05 17.42
N THR A 813 -8.79 18.04 17.90
CA THR A 813 -8.46 19.47 17.77
C THR A 813 -7.17 19.87 18.48
N LYS A 814 -6.67 19.05 19.43
CA LYS A 814 -5.42 19.28 20.16
C LYS A 814 -4.32 18.29 19.81
N TYR A 815 -4.67 17.05 19.47
CA TYR A 815 -3.71 16.00 19.15
C TYR A 815 -4.28 15.04 18.10
N TYR A 816 -3.57 14.87 16.98
CA TYR A 816 -3.94 13.90 15.95
C TYR A 816 -2.73 13.54 15.07
N VAL A 817 -2.37 12.26 15.05
CA VAL A 817 -1.29 11.68 14.24
C VAL A 817 -1.84 10.48 13.46
N PRO A 818 -2.42 10.71 12.27
CA PRO A 818 -3.05 9.67 11.45
C PRO A 818 -2.02 8.90 10.62
N GLY A 819 -1.37 7.92 11.25
CA GLY A 819 -0.36 7.06 10.63
C GLY A 819 0.82 7.85 10.08
N SER A 820 1.90 7.97 10.83
CA SER A 820 3.10 8.71 10.45
C SER A 820 4.37 8.00 10.91
N VAL A 821 5.49 8.38 10.33
CA VAL A 821 6.81 7.93 10.77
C VAL A 821 7.37 8.96 11.73
N LEU A 822 7.62 8.55 12.97
CA LEU A 822 8.17 9.38 14.04
C LEU A 822 9.55 8.86 14.45
N SER A 823 10.44 9.77 14.85
CA SER A 823 11.73 9.43 15.44
C SER A 823 11.57 9.16 16.93
N ALA A 824 12.22 8.11 17.43
CA ALA A 824 12.30 7.81 18.86
C ALA A 824 13.69 7.32 19.26
N LYS A 825 14.03 7.52 20.54
CA LYS A 825 15.22 6.93 21.17
C LYS A 825 14.95 5.51 21.60
N VAL A 826 16.01 4.72 21.67
CA VAL A 826 15.97 3.31 22.05
C VAL A 826 17.11 3.03 23.02
N ASP A 827 16.82 2.29 24.08
CA ASP A 827 17.86 1.66 24.90
C ASP A 827 18.32 0.37 24.23
N SER A 828 19.31 0.47 23.34
CA SER A 828 19.87 -0.68 22.62
C SER A 828 20.63 -1.68 23.52
N SER A 829 20.80 -1.38 24.82
CA SER A 829 21.34 -2.33 25.79
C SER A 829 20.27 -3.24 26.40
N ASP A 830 19.00 -2.88 26.25
CA ASP A 830 17.87 -3.71 26.65
C ASP A 830 17.73 -4.90 25.70
N PRO A 831 17.61 -6.14 26.20
CA PRO A 831 17.40 -7.31 25.34
C PRO A 831 16.19 -7.22 24.41
N LEU A 832 15.15 -6.46 24.75
CA LEU A 832 13.99 -6.22 23.87
C LEU A 832 14.37 -5.37 22.65
N ALA A 833 15.42 -4.57 22.75
CA ALA A 833 15.92 -3.64 21.74
C ALA A 833 17.26 -4.05 21.11
N PHE A 834 17.78 -5.26 21.40
CA PHE A 834 18.96 -5.79 20.73
C PHE A 834 18.82 -5.71 19.21
N GLY A 835 19.89 -5.30 18.52
CA GLY A 835 19.92 -5.09 17.07
C GLY A 835 19.14 -3.87 16.57
N VAL A 836 18.48 -3.10 17.44
CA VAL A 836 17.82 -1.83 17.09
C VAL A 836 18.77 -0.67 17.34
N ALA A 837 18.86 0.26 16.40
CA ALA A 837 19.71 1.44 16.52
C ALA A 837 19.25 2.35 17.69
N PRO A 838 20.15 3.10 18.35
CA PRO A 838 19.80 4.01 19.46
C PRO A 838 18.79 5.11 19.11
N THR A 839 18.55 5.32 17.82
CA THR A 839 17.46 6.15 17.30
C THR A 839 16.84 5.40 16.13
N VAL A 840 15.52 5.27 16.14
CA VAL A 840 14.77 4.49 15.15
C VAL A 840 13.58 5.30 14.65
N ASN A 841 13.21 5.06 13.39
CA ASN A 841 12.01 5.58 12.78
C ASN A 841 10.87 4.57 12.97
N LEU A 842 9.88 4.92 13.78
CA LEU A 842 8.75 4.07 14.15
C LEU A 842 7.51 4.49 13.36
N PHE A 843 6.71 3.53 12.92
CA PHE A 843 5.35 3.82 12.47
C PHE A 843 4.43 4.01 13.68
N TYR A 844 3.71 5.13 13.73
CA TYR A 844 2.84 5.50 14.84
C TYR A 844 1.48 6.01 14.33
N ASN A 845 0.38 5.55 14.93
CA ASN A 845 -0.97 5.86 14.49
C ASN A 845 -1.93 6.11 15.66
N ASN A 846 -1.85 7.28 16.30
CA ASN A 846 -2.73 7.68 17.41
C ASN A 846 -2.82 6.68 18.58
N ASN A 847 -1.85 5.77 18.71
CA ASN A 847 -1.84 4.71 19.71
C ASN A 847 -1.38 5.20 21.08
N PRO A 848 -1.61 4.44 22.17
CA PRO A 848 -1.13 4.81 23.50
C PRO A 848 0.37 5.13 23.55
N VAL A 849 0.71 6.12 24.37
CA VAL A 849 2.07 6.47 24.75
C VAL A 849 2.07 6.61 26.27
N PHE A 850 3.08 6.06 26.94
CA PHE A 850 2.97 5.77 28.36
C PHE A 850 3.81 6.71 29.24
N ARG A 851 3.24 7.10 30.37
CA ARG A 851 4.00 7.49 31.57
C ARG A 851 4.20 6.23 32.42
N LEU A 852 5.34 6.15 33.08
CA LEU A 852 5.69 5.07 33.99
C LEU A 852 5.44 5.53 35.42
N ASP A 853 4.62 4.78 36.16
CA ASP A 853 4.12 5.17 37.49
C ASP A 853 4.60 4.22 38.60
N GLY A 854 5.55 3.33 38.31
CA GLY A 854 6.10 2.41 39.30
C GLY A 854 7.38 1.71 38.86
N PRO A 855 8.08 1.06 39.80
CA PRO A 855 9.40 0.47 39.55
C PRO A 855 9.37 -0.84 38.75
N SER A 856 8.20 -1.50 38.63
CA SER A 856 8.05 -2.76 37.89
C SER A 856 7.92 -2.58 36.38
N VAL A 857 8.07 -1.36 35.87
CA VAL A 857 8.05 -1.03 34.45
C VAL A 857 9.26 -0.19 34.07
N ARG A 858 9.75 -0.34 32.85
CA ARG A 858 10.84 0.46 32.29
C ARG A 858 10.59 0.81 30.84
N LYS A 859 11.11 1.97 30.42
CA LYS A 859 11.06 2.41 29.02
C LYS A 859 12.15 1.70 28.22
N VAL A 860 11.77 1.17 27.07
CA VAL A 860 12.70 0.60 26.07
C VAL A 860 12.87 1.56 24.89
N SER A 861 11.80 2.27 24.51
CA SER A 861 11.83 3.34 23.52
C SER A 861 10.94 4.51 23.93
N TRP A 862 11.36 5.75 23.67
CA TRP A 862 10.65 6.98 24.06
C TRP A 862 10.85 8.08 23.03
N PHE A 863 9.89 9.00 22.96
CA PHE A 863 10.02 10.22 22.16
C PHE A 863 10.80 11.26 22.97
N ASP A 864 11.83 11.89 22.38
CA ASP A 864 12.75 12.81 23.07
C ASP A 864 12.72 14.24 22.53
N LYS A 865 11.74 14.57 21.67
CA LYS A 865 11.64 15.85 20.97
C LYS A 865 10.20 16.35 20.91
N ASP A 866 10.06 17.67 20.83
CA ASP A 866 8.76 18.33 20.59
C ASP A 866 8.27 18.12 19.14
N ASP A 867 9.18 17.85 18.20
CA ASP A 867 8.97 17.65 16.77
C ASP A 867 9.40 16.26 16.29
N ALA A 868 8.87 15.21 16.93
CA ALA A 868 9.21 13.82 16.60
C ALA A 868 8.88 13.39 15.15
N LEU A 869 8.04 14.13 14.41
CA LEU A 869 7.63 13.82 13.04
C LEU A 869 8.80 13.82 12.06
N VAL A 870 9.03 12.66 11.45
CA VAL A 870 10.00 12.51 10.36
C VAL A 870 9.29 12.60 9.02
N SER A 871 8.21 11.82 8.83
CA SER A 871 7.44 11.75 7.58
C SER A 871 5.95 11.63 7.86
N GLY A 872 5.14 12.47 7.21
CA GLY A 872 3.67 12.44 7.26
C GLY A 872 3.07 13.69 7.90
N TRP A 873 2.06 13.51 8.75
CA TRP A 873 1.37 14.60 9.46
C TRP A 873 1.19 14.27 10.94
N ALA A 874 1.52 15.23 11.80
CA ALA A 874 1.35 15.10 13.24
C ALA A 874 0.96 16.43 13.87
N TRP A 875 -0.31 16.54 14.25
CA TRP A 875 -0.87 17.65 15.01
C TRP A 875 -0.72 17.40 16.52
N GLY A 876 -0.21 18.38 17.26
CA GLY A 876 -0.03 18.28 18.71
C GLY A 876 1.12 17.37 19.19
N GLN A 877 2.00 16.92 18.29
CA GLN A 877 3.06 15.94 18.55
C GLN A 877 3.99 16.23 19.74
N LYS A 878 4.15 17.50 20.13
CA LYS A 878 4.92 17.88 21.35
C LYS A 878 4.43 17.19 22.62
N MET A 879 3.15 16.77 22.67
CA MET A 879 2.60 16.01 23.79
C MET A 879 3.24 14.64 23.97
N LEU A 880 3.92 14.12 22.94
CA LEU A 880 4.62 12.83 23.00
C LEU A 880 5.96 12.91 23.73
N ASN A 881 6.56 14.10 23.83
CA ASN A 881 7.90 14.28 24.35
C ASN A 881 8.01 13.75 25.80
N GLY A 882 9.03 12.94 26.04
CA GLY A 882 9.28 12.24 27.31
C GLY A 882 8.44 10.97 27.51
N GLY A 883 7.41 10.75 26.71
CA GLY A 883 6.55 9.57 26.77
C GLY A 883 7.21 8.30 26.23
N ALA A 884 6.98 7.17 26.89
CA ALA A 884 7.48 5.87 26.46
C ALA A 884 6.58 5.30 25.36
N GLY A 885 7.15 5.04 24.19
CA GLY A 885 6.47 4.33 23.11
C GLY A 885 6.49 2.81 23.30
N ILE A 886 7.61 2.28 23.83
CA ILE A 886 7.75 0.85 24.13
C ILE A 886 8.16 0.68 25.59
N VAL A 887 7.44 -0.19 26.30
CA VAL A 887 7.60 -0.45 27.73
C VAL A 887 7.79 -1.95 27.96
N GLU A 888 8.74 -2.30 28.81
CA GLU A 888 8.79 -3.62 29.46
C GLU A 888 8.24 -3.50 30.88
N GLY A 889 7.26 -4.34 31.20
CA GLY A 889 6.70 -4.48 32.54
C GLY A 889 6.83 -5.89 33.07
N SER A 890 6.96 -6.00 34.38
CA SER A 890 6.92 -7.27 35.10
C SER A 890 5.59 -7.42 35.83
N LEU A 891 4.97 -8.59 35.67
CA LEU A 891 3.70 -8.92 36.30
C LEU A 891 3.78 -10.33 36.89
N GLY A 892 3.87 -10.42 38.22
CA GLY A 892 4.17 -11.68 38.91
C GLY A 892 5.52 -12.24 38.46
N LYS A 893 5.54 -13.49 37.96
CA LYS A 893 6.76 -14.14 37.45
C LYS A 893 7.03 -13.86 35.97
N GLY A 894 6.10 -13.24 35.25
CA GLY A 894 6.17 -13.06 33.81
C GLY A 894 6.39 -11.63 33.38
N ARG A 895 6.20 -11.41 32.08
CA ARG A 895 6.51 -10.15 31.39
C ARG A 895 5.31 -9.65 30.62
N VAL A 896 5.23 -8.33 30.47
CA VAL A 896 4.28 -7.66 29.59
C VAL A 896 5.07 -6.62 28.78
N PHE A 897 5.09 -6.77 27.47
CA PHE A 897 5.67 -5.80 26.54
C PHE A 897 4.54 -4.98 25.92
N LEU A 898 4.53 -3.68 26.18
CA LEU A 898 3.60 -2.74 25.56
C LEU A 898 4.35 -2.00 24.46
N MET A 899 3.93 -2.21 23.21
CA MET A 899 4.48 -1.56 22.02
C MET A 899 3.40 -0.64 21.46
N GLY A 900 3.34 0.61 21.92
CA GLY A 900 2.38 1.60 21.42
C GLY A 900 2.50 1.87 19.91
N PRO A 901 3.71 2.08 19.37
CA PRO A 901 3.95 2.09 17.92
C PRO A 901 3.53 0.79 17.23
N GLU A 902 3.08 0.87 15.98
CA GLU A 902 2.72 -0.31 15.18
C GLU A 902 3.98 -0.96 14.60
N VAL A 903 4.71 -1.70 15.44
CA VAL A 903 6.03 -2.25 15.08
C VAL A 903 5.99 -3.28 13.94
N THR A 904 4.80 -3.74 13.56
CA THR A 904 4.55 -4.66 12.44
C THR A 904 3.59 -4.11 11.39
N GLN A 905 3.31 -2.80 11.37
CA GLN A 905 2.32 -2.18 10.48
C GLN A 905 2.47 -2.67 9.04
N ARG A 906 1.44 -3.37 8.54
CA ARG A 906 1.36 -3.84 7.16
C ARG A 906 2.60 -4.60 6.63
N GLY A 907 3.41 -5.18 7.51
CA GLY A 907 4.67 -5.82 7.09
C GLY A 907 5.71 -4.85 6.47
N GLN A 908 5.60 -3.55 6.71
CA GLN A 908 6.46 -2.52 6.11
C GLN A 908 7.66 -2.08 6.97
N PRO A 909 7.55 -1.90 8.31
CA PRO A 909 8.65 -1.36 9.11
C PRO A 909 9.63 -2.44 9.58
N PHE A 910 10.45 -2.94 8.65
CA PHE A 910 11.47 -3.95 8.95
C PHE A 910 12.45 -3.51 10.04
N ALA A 911 12.66 -2.21 10.22
CA ALA A 911 13.50 -1.67 11.30
C ALA A 911 12.97 -1.98 12.70
N THR A 912 11.65 -2.20 12.84
CA THR A 912 10.98 -2.36 14.14
C THR A 912 10.51 -3.78 14.41
N PHE A 913 10.55 -4.70 13.43
CA PHE A 913 10.20 -6.11 13.63
C PHE A 913 10.98 -6.76 14.77
N LYS A 914 12.22 -6.31 14.99
CA LYS A 914 13.10 -6.79 16.08
C LYS A 914 12.47 -6.66 17.45
N PHE A 915 11.66 -5.63 17.72
CA PHE A 915 10.96 -5.53 19.01
C PHE A 915 10.03 -6.74 19.24
N LEU A 916 9.28 -7.14 18.21
CA LEU A 916 8.42 -8.32 18.27
C LEU A 916 9.24 -9.61 18.38
N PHE A 917 10.26 -9.78 17.53
CA PHE A 917 11.08 -11.00 17.53
C PHE A 917 11.86 -11.18 18.84
N ASN A 918 12.43 -10.09 19.37
CA ASN A 918 13.10 -10.08 20.65
C ASN A 918 12.12 -10.42 21.77
N GLY A 919 10.94 -9.79 21.79
CA GLY A 919 9.92 -10.06 22.80
C GLY A 919 9.47 -11.52 22.81
N VAL A 920 9.31 -12.12 21.63
CA VAL A 920 8.98 -13.55 21.49
C VAL A 920 10.09 -14.43 22.06
N LEU A 921 11.34 -14.26 21.64
CA LEU A 921 12.43 -15.14 22.05
C LEU A 921 12.87 -14.93 23.50
N LEU A 922 12.67 -13.74 24.06
CA LEU A 922 12.86 -13.48 25.50
C LEU A 922 11.89 -14.27 26.37
N SER A 923 10.67 -14.56 25.89
CA SER A 923 9.66 -15.28 26.67
C SER A 923 10.08 -16.69 27.07
N GLY A 924 10.92 -17.34 26.27
CA GLY A 924 11.48 -18.67 26.56
C GLY A 924 12.86 -18.62 27.21
N SER A 925 13.46 -17.44 27.38
CA SER A 925 14.86 -17.30 27.81
C SER A 925 15.06 -17.48 29.31
N ASP A 926 16.33 -17.54 29.74
CA ASP A 926 16.73 -17.51 31.15
C ASP A 926 16.86 -16.09 31.72
N ALA A 927 16.65 -15.05 30.91
CA ALA A 927 16.66 -13.69 31.40
C ALA A 927 15.51 -13.48 32.39
N ALA A 928 15.79 -12.88 33.54
CA ALA A 928 14.76 -12.48 34.50
C ALA A 928 13.92 -11.31 33.92
N PRO A 929 12.60 -11.24 34.22
CA PRO A 929 11.81 -10.03 34.02
C PRO A 929 12.50 -8.82 34.67
N ALA A 930 12.17 -7.61 34.21
CA ALA A 930 12.64 -6.38 34.87
C ALA A 930 12.37 -6.46 36.39
N ALA A 931 13.43 -6.40 37.21
CA ALA A 931 13.26 -6.32 38.65
C ALA A 931 12.58 -4.97 38.98
N PRO A 932 11.66 -4.92 39.96
CA PRO A 932 11.31 -3.64 40.54
C PRO A 932 12.61 -2.98 41.04
N ALA A 933 12.89 -1.75 40.62
CA ALA A 933 13.86 -0.94 41.33
C ALA A 933 13.38 -0.78 42.78
N ASP A 934 14.14 -1.30 43.73
CA ASP A 934 13.87 -1.15 45.17
C ASP A 934 13.80 0.33 45.61
#